data_AF-A0A084G0I0-F1
#
_entry.id   AF-A0A084G0I0-F1
#
_cell.length_a   1.000
_cell.length_b   1.000
_cell.length_c   1.000
_cell.angle_alpha   90.00
_cell.angle_beta   90.00
_cell.angle_gamma   90.00
#
_symmetry.space_group_name_H-M   'P 1'
#
loop_
_entity.id
_entity.type
_entity.pdbx_description
1 polymer ?
#
loop_
_entity_poly.entity_id
_entity_poly.type
_entity_poly.pdbx_seq_one_letter_code
_entity_poly.pdbx_strand_id
1 'polypeptide(L)'
;MDLNPLNYHELGPKLLGDMFRILHLNRALHLHPGTDHDLVECDLTHTSLEGRPSYAALSYCWDVPQPQHIIICNGKKLPIRHNLHAALLHRRQSDQTITLWADAICINQDDLEERGRQVGLMKDIFLAAAEVIVWLGEETDDSDIGMQAAQDLADAGREYLKHRETLENLPPGDSLVVSTFGPFKHRSQWARFNAFSKIIDRNWFSRTWVVQEAAVAAKITIHCGKATMTWEDFTNAAVLQNQLDLYTSHHDRNGPPLMIIQTRDDFQNGVERDLLAITYRHRLFDATDPRDKIYGVAGLASCSLARSLMSHVDYTIEPFVLYRQVATEMLKRGTDLNVLSVPRGLDIDHPEGLPSWTPDWRVIRQSPAVGLKNQDDIYEIRYDASGGSKPAVQFDETGLLLGLECCWVDSVDTVGKTMVVDDIPHGYPGVLRLPKSAYMLDEWRTVTRATDRIDYPSSEPILDAFIQTLVGGPTHLDMPFMRQQYNILDRQARLIRGTIIFLFAEPASPEQPPRKRRGTGPSQFLELDDGLGTVEEEQAVKPKKTLSFYMSITMLALVAFVVSWEATTLAVAIPTITRKLHGTTLESFWASIAFMLGVVVTQPIYSSVSDVLGRKFPLYAATVVFSVGSIVFALANNMSILILGRVLQGLGGGGLDVLQAVILSDITTLKERPLYIGFMSLAIAVGSVTGPAVGAAFTDYVEWRWIGWVNLPFTGIVLLLIFFFLHLQPLDMTLAAKIRCLDWGGMLLFATGTSFFALSLSWADALYPWASWKTLTPLIVGALLLVTLISYEARPVEPVFPPRIFSGITLGTALVSGFFNGMIMYSLILYLPLFFQAIFLRAPLRAALSALPVCLVSVGFSFVSSIVMELTRRYRLQLCFGWVLTAVFLGLWSRVGENTSWAENYSLQAFLGVGIGTVFTTTAIQLQAGVERVDDMGIAAGLLVVFRLFGALIGQSIGAAVFSSVFQRSLAAKFAELPEALEVLRDPTRAIGLIPSLGDLNLLDGDMRKLIKQKVIVF
;
A
#
# COMPACT_ATOMS: atom_id res chain seq x y z
N MET A 1 -51.49 3.56 -5.33
CA MET A 1 -50.48 4.32 -6.09
C MET A 1 -49.17 3.58 -5.94
N ASP A 2 -48.72 2.94 -7.01
CA ASP A 2 -47.43 2.25 -7.08
C ASP A 2 -46.31 3.28 -7.03
N LEU A 3 -45.65 3.40 -5.88
CA LEU A 3 -44.50 4.28 -5.68
C LEU A 3 -43.23 3.51 -6.02
N ASN A 4 -42.58 3.93 -7.10
CA ASN A 4 -41.24 3.50 -7.50
C ASN A 4 -40.22 3.95 -6.43
N PRO A 5 -39.41 3.05 -5.84
CA PRO A 5 -38.43 3.39 -4.78
C PRO A 5 -37.35 4.40 -5.20
N LEU A 6 -37.24 4.72 -6.50
CA LEU A 6 -36.23 5.63 -7.06
C LEU A 6 -36.53 7.14 -6.93
N ASN A 7 -37.70 7.53 -6.43
CA ASN A 7 -38.10 8.95 -6.30
C ASN A 7 -38.00 9.53 -4.87
N TYR A 8 -37.07 9.03 -4.05
CA TYR A 8 -36.88 9.50 -2.67
C TYR A 8 -36.59 11.01 -2.58
N HIS A 9 -35.76 11.54 -3.48
CA HIS A 9 -35.37 12.96 -3.48
C HIS A 9 -36.51 13.96 -3.74
N GLU A 10 -37.59 13.55 -4.42
CA GLU A 10 -38.73 14.45 -4.74
C GLU A 10 -39.89 14.34 -3.73
N LEU A 11 -40.04 13.20 -3.05
CA LEU A 11 -41.21 12.89 -2.22
C LEU A 11 -40.90 12.76 -0.72
N GLY A 12 -39.66 12.41 -0.34
CA GLY A 12 -39.22 12.20 1.04
C GLY A 12 -39.43 13.40 1.96
N PRO A 13 -38.93 14.60 1.62
CA PRO A 13 -39.03 15.78 2.49
C PRO A 13 -40.47 16.25 2.71
N LYS A 14 -41.33 16.07 1.70
CA LYS A 14 -42.75 16.44 1.76
C LYS A 14 -43.58 15.45 2.58
N LEU A 15 -43.31 14.14 2.45
CA LEU A 15 -43.96 13.08 3.23
C LEU A 15 -43.56 13.12 4.71
N LEU A 16 -42.26 13.32 4.99
CA LEU A 16 -41.72 13.50 6.34
C LEU A 16 -42.19 14.84 6.93
N GLY A 17 -42.11 15.95 6.18
CA GLY A 17 -42.62 17.25 6.61
C GLY A 17 -44.11 17.25 6.98
N ASP A 18 -44.95 16.49 6.25
CA ASP A 18 -46.36 16.29 6.59
C ASP A 18 -46.58 15.39 7.83
N MET A 19 -45.63 14.50 8.15
CA MET A 19 -45.64 13.71 9.40
C MET A 19 -45.11 14.52 10.60
N PHE A 20 -44.32 15.56 10.38
CA PHE A 20 -43.53 16.27 11.41
C PHE A 20 -43.97 17.71 11.72
N ARG A 21 -45.18 18.12 11.32
CA ARG A 21 -45.71 19.51 11.32
C ARG A 21 -45.71 20.32 12.64
N ILE A 22 -45.12 19.88 13.76
CA ILE A 22 -45.08 20.64 15.03
C ILE A 22 -43.67 20.61 15.65
N LEU A 23 -43.11 21.82 15.83
CA LEU A 23 -41.70 22.16 16.03
C LEU A 23 -41.11 21.94 17.44
N HIS A 24 -41.72 21.17 18.37
CA HIS A 24 -41.29 21.22 19.80
C HIS A 24 -41.30 19.91 20.64
N LEU A 25 -41.37 18.70 20.07
CA LEU A 25 -41.65 17.50 20.89
C LEU A 25 -40.73 16.30 20.61
N ASN A 26 -40.36 15.58 21.67
CA ASN A 26 -39.75 14.25 21.59
C ASN A 26 -40.79 13.25 21.04
N ARG A 27 -40.35 12.27 20.24
CA ARG A 27 -41.22 11.30 19.57
C ARG A 27 -40.88 9.89 20.04
N ALA A 28 -41.88 9.02 20.20
CA ALA A 28 -41.69 7.59 20.46
C ALA A 28 -42.31 6.77 19.31
N LEU A 29 -41.72 5.60 19.05
CA LEU A 29 -42.10 4.67 18.00
C LEU A 29 -42.87 3.49 18.62
N HIS A 30 -44.17 3.36 18.33
CA HIS A 30 -44.93 2.16 18.67
C HIS A 30 -44.83 1.14 17.53
N LEU A 31 -44.01 0.11 17.70
CA LEU A 31 -43.80 -0.97 16.73
C LEU A 31 -44.89 -2.03 16.90
N HIS A 32 -45.69 -2.26 15.86
CA HIS A 32 -46.82 -3.19 15.90
C HIS A 32 -46.39 -4.67 15.84
N PRO A 33 -47.19 -5.57 16.43
CA PRO A 33 -46.87 -7.00 16.41
C PRO A 33 -46.91 -7.59 15.00
N GLY A 34 -46.22 -8.70 14.80
CA GLY A 34 -46.25 -9.47 13.55
C GLY A 34 -45.10 -10.46 13.42
N THR A 35 -45.06 -11.17 12.31
CA THR A 35 -44.06 -12.21 12.00
C THR A 35 -42.94 -11.68 11.10
N ASP A 36 -41.84 -12.42 10.98
CA ASP A 36 -40.68 -12.07 10.14
C ASP A 36 -41.02 -11.87 8.65
N HIS A 37 -42.17 -12.40 8.21
CA HIS A 37 -42.66 -12.28 6.83
C HIS A 37 -43.59 -11.07 6.61
N ASP A 38 -44.08 -10.46 7.68
CA ASP A 38 -44.97 -9.31 7.61
C ASP A 38 -44.17 -8.02 7.43
N LEU A 39 -44.72 -7.06 6.67
CA LEU A 39 -44.16 -5.71 6.62
C LEU A 39 -44.11 -5.12 8.03
N VAL A 40 -43.01 -4.44 8.34
CA VAL A 40 -42.86 -3.74 9.63
C VAL A 40 -43.78 -2.53 9.63
N GLU A 41 -44.66 -2.46 10.62
CA GLU A 41 -45.61 -1.36 10.81
C GLU A 41 -45.38 -0.70 12.17
N CYS A 42 -45.45 0.63 12.21
CA CYS A 42 -45.22 1.41 13.40
C CYS A 42 -45.98 2.74 13.38
N ASP A 43 -46.20 3.32 14.56
CA ASP A 43 -46.76 4.66 14.71
C ASP A 43 -45.82 5.57 15.49
N LEU A 44 -45.69 6.81 15.05
CA LEU A 44 -44.95 7.86 15.75
C LEU A 44 -45.91 8.68 16.61
N THR A 45 -45.66 8.68 17.91
CA THR A 45 -46.41 9.47 18.89
C THR A 45 -45.52 10.50 19.56
N HIS A 46 -46.12 11.62 19.95
CA HIS A 46 -45.43 12.64 20.72
C HIS A 46 -45.42 12.28 22.20
N THR A 47 -44.25 12.42 22.82
CA THR A 47 -44.03 12.05 24.22
C THR A 47 -43.24 13.14 24.92
N SER A 48 -43.59 13.48 26.16
CA SER A 48 -42.80 14.38 27.00
C SER A 48 -41.73 13.57 27.77
N LEU A 49 -40.50 14.07 27.79
CA LEU A 49 -39.42 13.48 28.61
C LEU A 49 -39.61 13.77 30.11
N GLU A 50 -40.35 14.82 30.47
CA GLU A 50 -40.60 15.21 31.87
C GLU A 50 -41.33 14.11 32.65
N GLY A 51 -42.11 13.27 31.96
CA GLY A 51 -42.89 12.18 32.55
C GLY A 51 -42.15 10.85 32.72
N ARG A 52 -40.86 10.75 32.36
CA ARG A 52 -40.09 9.48 32.29
C ARG A 52 -40.86 8.36 31.57
N PRO A 53 -41.20 8.55 30.30
CA PRO A 53 -41.97 7.58 29.53
C PRO A 53 -41.24 6.23 29.38
N SER A 54 -41.99 5.13 29.45
CA SER A 54 -41.44 3.78 29.30
C SER A 54 -41.24 3.43 27.82
N TYR A 55 -40.04 3.69 27.30
CA TYR A 55 -39.60 3.24 25.97
C TYR A 55 -38.16 2.69 26.04
N ALA A 56 -37.77 1.87 25.05
CA ALA A 56 -36.38 1.47 24.88
C ALA A 56 -35.73 2.26 23.72
N ALA A 57 -34.53 2.81 23.93
CA ALA A 57 -33.80 3.51 22.87
C ALA A 57 -32.90 2.54 22.12
N LEU A 58 -32.92 2.59 20.78
CA LEU A 58 -32.10 1.74 19.94
C LEU A 58 -30.79 2.47 19.59
N SER A 59 -29.67 1.85 19.94
CA SER A 59 -28.32 2.28 19.57
C SER A 59 -27.77 1.30 18.53
N TYR A 60 -27.60 1.76 17.29
CA TYR A 60 -27.23 0.90 16.16
C TYR A 60 -26.37 1.67 15.16
N CYS A 61 -25.58 0.96 14.36
CA CYS A 61 -24.80 1.58 13.29
C CYS A 61 -25.68 1.88 12.08
N TRP A 62 -25.55 3.08 11.54
CA TRP A 62 -26.07 3.37 10.22
C TRP A 62 -25.24 2.59 9.21
N ASP A 63 -25.88 1.74 8.42
CA ASP A 63 -25.22 1.08 7.30
C ASP A 63 -25.18 2.02 6.09
N VAL A 64 -24.92 1.46 4.91
CA VAL A 64 -24.79 2.16 3.64
C VAL A 64 -25.81 3.33 3.52
N PRO A 65 -25.47 4.53 3.01
CA PRO A 65 -26.36 5.72 2.95
C PRO A 65 -27.80 5.68 2.36
N GLN A 66 -28.05 5.24 1.12
CA GLN A 66 -29.36 4.86 0.56
C GLN A 66 -30.17 3.79 1.36
N PRO A 67 -31.46 4.04 1.61
CA PRO A 67 -32.37 3.10 2.27
C PRO A 67 -32.67 1.88 1.38
N GLN A 68 -32.78 0.69 2.00
CA GLN A 68 -32.95 -0.58 1.29
C GLN A 68 -34.30 -1.25 1.54
N HIS A 69 -35.00 -0.86 2.61
CA HIS A 69 -36.24 -1.49 3.04
C HIS A 69 -37.33 -0.42 3.19
N ILE A 70 -38.59 -0.83 3.08
CA ILE A 70 -39.74 0.06 3.27
C ILE A 70 -40.56 -0.47 4.44
N ILE A 71 -40.84 0.40 5.41
CA ILE A 71 -41.76 0.13 6.52
C ILE A 71 -43.01 1.01 6.39
N ILE A 72 -44.05 0.69 7.16
CA ILE A 72 -45.26 1.51 7.29
C ILE A 72 -45.14 2.30 8.59
N CYS A 73 -45.13 3.63 8.50
CA CYS A 73 -45.09 4.54 9.64
C CYS A 73 -46.28 5.51 9.58
N ASN A 74 -47.17 5.52 10.59
CA ASN A 74 -48.42 6.31 10.59
C ASN A 74 -49.26 6.09 9.31
N GLY A 75 -49.32 4.85 8.82
CA GLY A 75 -50.02 4.47 7.59
C GLY A 75 -49.34 4.92 6.27
N LYS A 76 -48.15 5.53 6.32
CA LYS A 76 -47.36 5.96 5.15
C LYS A 76 -46.13 5.09 4.95
N LYS A 77 -45.69 4.92 3.70
CA LYS A 77 -44.44 4.19 3.38
C LYS A 77 -43.23 5.05 3.76
N LEU A 78 -42.38 4.53 4.62
CA LEU A 78 -41.12 5.16 5.06
C LEU A 78 -39.95 4.26 4.67
N PRO A 79 -39.02 4.72 3.83
CA PRO A 79 -37.82 3.95 3.50
C PRO A 79 -36.80 4.06 4.63
N ILE A 80 -36.24 2.92 5.03
CA ILE A 80 -35.23 2.82 6.08
C ILE A 80 -34.04 1.96 5.65
N ARG A 81 -32.93 2.14 6.36
CA ARG A 81 -31.68 1.41 6.21
C ARG A 81 -31.77 -0.03 6.72
N HIS A 82 -30.94 -0.92 6.19
CA HIS A 82 -31.04 -2.35 6.47
C HIS A 82 -30.73 -2.70 7.93
N ASN A 83 -29.76 -2.05 8.56
CA ASN A 83 -29.40 -2.33 9.95
C ASN A 83 -30.52 -1.93 10.92
N LEU A 84 -31.20 -0.82 10.66
CA LEU A 84 -32.39 -0.42 11.43
C LEU A 84 -33.54 -1.40 11.19
N HIS A 85 -33.78 -1.78 9.93
CA HIS A 85 -34.82 -2.74 9.59
C HIS A 85 -34.60 -4.09 10.30
N ALA A 86 -33.38 -4.62 10.25
CA ALA A 86 -33.00 -5.86 10.91
C ALA A 86 -33.19 -5.76 12.44
N ALA A 87 -32.78 -4.64 13.05
CA ALA A 87 -33.00 -4.40 14.47
C ALA A 87 -34.49 -4.35 14.84
N LEU A 88 -35.32 -3.66 14.05
CA LEU A 88 -36.78 -3.59 14.27
C LEU A 88 -37.42 -4.97 14.15
N LEU A 89 -37.04 -5.77 13.15
CA LEU A 89 -37.53 -7.15 12.98
C LEU A 89 -37.17 -8.03 14.19
N HIS A 90 -35.92 -8.01 14.64
CA HIS A 90 -35.48 -8.80 15.79
C HIS A 90 -36.11 -8.33 17.11
N ARG A 91 -36.60 -7.09 17.16
CA ARG A 91 -37.29 -6.54 18.33
C ARG A 91 -38.79 -6.74 18.31
N ARG A 92 -39.40 -6.83 17.13
CA ARG A 92 -40.84 -7.05 16.94
C ARG A 92 -41.30 -8.28 17.71
N GLN A 93 -42.38 -8.13 18.47
CA GLN A 93 -43.04 -9.25 19.14
C GLN A 93 -44.20 -9.74 18.29
N SER A 94 -44.57 -11.02 18.42
CA SER A 94 -45.67 -11.60 17.63
C SER A 94 -47.05 -11.16 18.10
N ASP A 95 -47.19 -10.72 19.35
CA ASP A 95 -48.47 -10.54 20.04
C ASP A 95 -48.64 -9.17 20.74
N GLN A 96 -47.58 -8.38 20.90
CA GLN A 96 -47.62 -7.10 21.60
C GLN A 96 -46.92 -5.98 20.84
N THR A 97 -47.46 -4.77 20.96
CA THR A 97 -46.83 -3.55 20.49
C THR A 97 -45.72 -3.14 21.46
N ILE A 98 -44.53 -2.82 20.95
CA ILE A 98 -43.41 -2.34 21.76
C ILE A 98 -43.15 -0.86 21.49
N THR A 99 -42.75 -0.12 22.52
CA THR A 99 -42.42 1.31 22.39
C THR A 99 -40.91 1.49 22.36
N LEU A 100 -40.40 2.01 21.25
CA LEU A 100 -38.98 2.21 20.96
C LEU A 100 -38.69 3.68 20.65
N TRP A 101 -37.40 4.04 20.65
CA TRP A 101 -36.90 5.27 20.05
C TRP A 101 -35.76 4.92 19.11
N ALA A 102 -35.79 5.44 17.87
CA ALA A 102 -34.73 5.25 16.89
C ALA A 102 -34.51 6.54 16.09
N ASP A 103 -33.29 7.06 16.09
CA ASP A 103 -32.89 8.34 15.51
C ASP A 103 -33.35 8.55 14.06
N ALA A 104 -33.18 7.56 13.17
CA ALA A 104 -33.52 7.69 11.76
C ALA A 104 -35.03 7.74 11.46
N ILE A 105 -35.88 7.44 12.45
CA ILE A 105 -37.35 7.55 12.32
C ILE A 105 -37.89 8.68 13.19
N CYS A 106 -37.35 8.85 14.40
CA CYS A 106 -37.83 9.83 15.37
C CYS A 106 -37.32 11.26 15.11
N ILE A 107 -36.20 11.41 14.37
CA ILE A 107 -35.61 12.70 13.99
C ILE A 107 -35.79 12.91 12.49
N ASN A 108 -36.26 14.09 12.08
CA ASN A 108 -36.27 14.47 10.68
C ASN A 108 -34.86 14.82 10.21
N GLN A 109 -34.23 13.91 9.46
CA GLN A 109 -32.84 14.06 9.03
C GLN A 109 -32.65 15.14 7.96
N ASP A 110 -33.72 15.47 7.22
CA ASP A 110 -33.70 16.45 6.13
C ASP A 110 -33.93 17.90 6.60
N ASP A 111 -34.47 18.07 7.81
CA ASP A 111 -34.65 19.39 8.45
C ASP A 111 -33.49 19.63 9.43
N LEU A 112 -32.47 20.39 8.98
CA LEU A 112 -31.28 20.65 9.78
C LEU A 112 -31.57 21.41 11.09
N GLU A 113 -32.63 22.22 11.14
CA GLU A 113 -33.01 22.98 12.34
C GLU A 113 -33.74 22.09 13.35
N GLU A 114 -34.64 21.21 12.90
CA GLU A 114 -35.20 20.16 13.74
C GLU A 114 -34.11 19.19 14.21
N ARG A 115 -33.26 18.70 13.29
CA ARG A 115 -32.17 17.78 13.59
C ARG A 115 -31.24 18.37 14.64
N GLY A 116 -30.83 19.63 14.50
CA GLY A 116 -30.02 20.33 15.51
C GLY A 116 -30.69 20.31 16.88
N ARG A 117 -31.97 20.68 16.97
CA ARG A 117 -32.72 20.66 18.24
C ARG A 117 -32.86 19.26 18.84
N GLN A 118 -33.15 18.24 18.03
CA GLN A 118 -33.25 16.85 18.49
C GLN A 118 -31.89 16.29 18.94
N VAL A 119 -30.82 16.61 18.20
CA VAL A 119 -29.44 16.26 18.58
C VAL A 119 -29.07 16.91 19.91
N GLY A 120 -29.50 18.15 20.15
CA GLY A 120 -29.38 18.84 21.43
C GLY A 120 -30.01 18.07 22.61
N LEU A 121 -31.04 17.26 22.34
CA LEU A 121 -31.78 16.45 23.33
C LEU A 121 -31.30 15.00 23.44
N MET A 122 -30.33 14.55 22.63
CA MET A 122 -29.90 13.15 22.59
C MET A 122 -29.52 12.60 23.97
N LYS A 123 -28.84 13.41 24.79
CA LYS A 123 -28.48 13.03 26.16
C LYS A 123 -29.73 12.70 26.98
N ASP A 124 -30.73 13.59 26.95
CA ASP A 124 -31.95 13.45 27.75
C ASP A 124 -32.82 12.29 27.25
N ILE A 125 -32.83 12.05 25.94
CA ILE A 125 -33.53 10.92 25.31
C ILE A 125 -32.94 9.58 25.79
N PHE A 126 -31.62 9.39 25.75
CA PHE A 126 -31.02 8.14 26.19
C PHE A 126 -31.03 7.99 27.72
N LEU A 127 -30.97 9.10 28.47
CA LEU A 127 -31.09 9.11 29.93
C LEU A 127 -32.50 8.73 30.41
N ALA A 128 -33.54 9.17 29.69
CA ALA A 128 -34.93 8.90 30.05
C ALA A 128 -35.40 7.49 29.63
N ALA A 129 -34.68 6.81 28.73
CA ALA A 129 -35.04 5.49 28.25
C ALA A 129 -35.01 4.44 29.39
N ALA A 130 -36.01 3.55 29.39
CA ALA A 130 -36.06 2.44 30.34
C ALA A 130 -34.91 1.43 30.12
N GLU A 131 -34.48 1.31 28.86
CA GLU A 131 -33.36 0.48 28.43
C GLU A 131 -32.79 1.00 27.12
N VAL A 132 -31.48 0.86 26.94
CA VAL A 132 -30.79 1.10 25.68
C VAL A 132 -30.41 -0.24 25.07
N ILE A 133 -30.90 -0.48 23.86
CA ILE A 133 -30.66 -1.71 23.11
C ILE A 133 -29.51 -1.43 22.14
N VAL A 134 -28.36 -2.05 22.38
CA VAL A 134 -27.20 -1.99 21.50
C VAL A 134 -27.31 -3.08 20.44
N TRP A 135 -27.48 -2.69 19.19
CA TRP A 135 -27.56 -3.61 18.06
C TRP A 135 -26.26 -3.61 17.27
N LEU A 136 -25.51 -4.72 17.38
CA LEU A 136 -24.22 -4.90 16.73
C LEU A 136 -24.35 -5.39 15.27
N GLY A 137 -25.56 -5.68 14.78
CA GLY A 137 -25.82 -6.27 13.47
C GLY A 137 -26.15 -7.76 13.53
N GLU A 138 -26.46 -8.33 12.37
CA GLU A 138 -26.82 -9.74 12.21
C GLU A 138 -25.66 -10.70 12.54
N GLU A 139 -25.97 -12.00 12.63
CA GLU A 139 -24.99 -13.07 12.75
C GLU A 139 -24.15 -13.20 11.47
N THR A 140 -22.83 -13.18 11.62
CA THR A 140 -21.84 -13.52 10.57
C THR A 140 -21.01 -14.72 11.02
N ASP A 141 -20.35 -15.44 10.10
CA ASP A 141 -19.52 -16.63 10.41
C ASP A 141 -18.63 -16.38 11.65
N ASP A 142 -18.93 -17.12 12.75
CA ASP A 142 -18.33 -17.10 14.11
C ASP A 142 -18.94 -16.15 15.18
N SER A 143 -19.99 -15.37 14.89
CA SER A 143 -20.52 -14.38 15.87
C SER A 143 -21.13 -15.02 17.12
N ASP A 144 -21.83 -16.14 16.94
CA ASP A 144 -22.37 -16.99 17.99
C ASP A 144 -21.27 -17.54 18.92
N ILE A 145 -20.17 -18.02 18.33
CA ILE A 145 -18.99 -18.52 19.04
C ILE A 145 -18.35 -17.39 19.86
N GLY A 146 -18.25 -16.19 19.29
CA GLY A 146 -17.71 -15.01 19.97
C GLY A 146 -18.56 -14.56 21.15
N MET A 147 -19.89 -14.49 20.97
CA MET A 147 -20.83 -14.15 22.05
C MET A 147 -20.81 -15.20 23.17
N GLN A 148 -20.75 -16.50 22.82
CA GLN A 148 -20.62 -17.56 23.82
C GLN A 148 -19.27 -17.49 24.56
N ALA A 149 -18.18 -17.15 23.87
CA ALA A 149 -16.88 -16.98 24.51
C ALA A 149 -16.86 -15.81 25.51
N ALA A 150 -17.55 -14.72 25.17
CA ALA A 150 -17.75 -13.59 26.06
C ALA A 150 -18.54 -14.01 27.31
N GLN A 151 -19.64 -14.75 27.11
CA GLN A 151 -20.46 -15.25 28.21
C GLN A 151 -19.68 -16.18 29.14
N ASP A 152 -18.94 -17.15 28.61
CA ASP A 152 -18.13 -18.06 29.42
C ASP A 152 -17.10 -17.29 30.27
N LEU A 153 -16.52 -16.22 29.72
CA LEU A 153 -15.55 -15.38 30.41
C LEU A 153 -16.22 -14.51 31.48
N ALA A 154 -17.40 -13.96 31.20
CA ALA A 154 -18.22 -13.22 32.16
C ALA A 154 -18.64 -14.10 33.35
N ASP A 155 -19.05 -15.34 33.09
CA ASP A 155 -19.42 -16.32 34.12
C ASP A 155 -18.24 -16.62 35.05
N ALA A 156 -17.05 -16.83 34.47
CA ALA A 156 -15.83 -17.01 35.25
C ALA A 156 -15.45 -15.76 36.05
N GLY A 157 -15.68 -14.56 35.49
CA GLY A 157 -15.50 -13.28 36.18
C GLY A 157 -16.40 -13.15 37.40
N ARG A 158 -17.71 -13.45 37.25
CA ARG A 158 -18.65 -13.44 38.37
C ARG A 158 -18.28 -14.44 39.46
N GLU A 159 -17.82 -15.63 39.07
CA GLU A 159 -17.34 -16.61 40.04
C GLU A 159 -16.12 -16.11 40.81
N TYR A 160 -15.18 -15.43 40.12
CA TYR A 160 -14.03 -14.82 40.76
C TYR A 160 -14.41 -13.68 41.73
N LEU A 161 -15.38 -12.84 41.34
CA LEU A 161 -15.88 -11.73 42.16
C LEU A 161 -16.61 -12.18 43.44
N LYS A 162 -17.01 -13.45 43.56
CA LYS A 162 -17.49 -13.99 44.85
C LYS A 162 -16.39 -14.08 45.91
N HIS A 163 -15.14 -14.09 45.48
CA HIS A 163 -13.96 -14.29 46.34
C HIS A 163 -13.00 -13.10 46.36
N ARG A 164 -13.23 -12.10 45.51
CA ARG A 164 -12.36 -10.92 45.29
C ARG A 164 -13.22 -9.71 44.95
N GLU A 165 -12.71 -8.51 45.24
CA GLU A 165 -13.51 -7.27 45.15
C GLU A 165 -13.59 -6.69 43.74
N THR A 166 -12.62 -7.00 42.86
CA THR A 166 -12.54 -6.41 41.51
C THR A 166 -11.95 -7.38 40.49
N LEU A 167 -12.31 -7.17 39.22
CA LEU A 167 -11.68 -7.81 38.05
C LEU A 167 -10.50 -6.99 37.50
N GLU A 168 -10.31 -5.78 38.00
CA GLU A 168 -9.18 -4.92 37.69
C GLU A 168 -7.96 -5.38 38.49
N ASN A 169 -6.77 -5.33 37.87
CA ASN A 169 -5.51 -5.65 38.54
C ASN A 169 -5.40 -7.09 39.07
N LEU A 170 -5.75 -8.07 38.23
CA LEU A 170 -5.59 -9.49 38.55
C LEU A 170 -4.13 -9.82 38.94
N PRO A 171 -3.85 -10.28 40.18
CA PRO A 171 -2.49 -10.50 40.64
C PRO A 171 -1.82 -11.65 39.86
N PRO A 172 -0.69 -11.42 39.19
CA PRO A 172 -0.01 -12.46 38.44
C PRO A 172 0.52 -13.54 39.39
N GLY A 173 -0.03 -14.76 39.30
CA GLY A 173 0.39 -15.91 40.11
C GLY A 173 -0.53 -16.26 41.28
N ASP A 174 -1.62 -15.52 41.53
CA ASP A 174 -2.66 -15.93 42.48
C ASP A 174 -3.26 -17.29 42.05
N SER A 175 -3.29 -18.26 42.97
CA SER A 175 -3.81 -19.61 42.71
C SER A 175 -5.24 -19.60 42.20
N LEU A 176 -6.07 -18.66 42.68
CA LEU A 176 -7.46 -18.52 42.24
C LEU A 176 -7.54 -17.99 40.81
N VAL A 177 -6.69 -17.02 40.44
CA VAL A 177 -6.60 -16.52 39.06
C VAL A 177 -6.16 -17.63 38.12
N VAL A 178 -5.17 -18.44 38.52
CA VAL A 178 -4.67 -19.55 37.72
C VAL A 178 -5.71 -20.66 37.57
N SER A 179 -6.42 -21.03 38.64
CA SER A 179 -7.44 -22.09 38.57
C SER A 179 -8.67 -21.65 37.77
N THR A 180 -9.13 -20.42 37.95
CA THR A 180 -10.37 -19.91 37.33
C THR A 180 -10.13 -19.54 35.87
N PHE A 181 -9.01 -18.87 35.55
CA PHE A 181 -8.78 -18.34 34.21
C PHE A 181 -7.74 -19.10 33.38
N GLY A 182 -6.97 -20.00 33.99
CA GLY A 182 -6.00 -20.86 33.31
C GLY A 182 -6.56 -21.62 32.11
N PRO A 183 -7.77 -22.23 32.19
CA PRO A 183 -8.36 -22.94 31.06
C PRO A 183 -8.57 -22.09 29.80
N PHE A 184 -8.87 -20.79 29.95
CA PHE A 184 -9.07 -19.88 28.81
C PHE A 184 -7.78 -19.55 28.06
N LYS A 185 -6.61 -19.70 28.70
CA LYS A 185 -5.30 -19.46 28.08
C LYS A 185 -4.83 -20.60 27.17
N HIS A 186 -5.56 -21.73 27.12
CA HIS A 186 -5.18 -22.87 26.30
C HIS A 186 -5.34 -22.58 24.80
N ARG A 187 -4.41 -23.09 23.96
CA ARG A 187 -4.40 -22.84 22.51
C ARG A 187 -5.67 -23.23 21.77
N SER A 188 -6.42 -24.21 22.29
CA SER A 188 -7.70 -24.62 21.69
C SER A 188 -8.80 -23.56 21.80
N GLN A 189 -8.70 -22.62 22.76
CA GLN A 189 -9.68 -21.55 22.95
C GLN A 189 -9.40 -20.33 22.05
N TRP A 190 -8.25 -20.30 21.36
CA TRP A 190 -7.80 -19.16 20.58
C TRP A 190 -8.78 -18.72 19.48
N ALA A 191 -9.42 -19.69 18.81
CA ALA A 191 -10.42 -19.38 17.79
C ALA A 191 -11.66 -18.67 18.37
N ARG A 192 -12.10 -19.07 19.57
CA ARG A 192 -13.26 -18.50 20.25
C ARG A 192 -13.01 -17.06 20.71
N PHE A 193 -11.83 -16.79 21.26
CA PHE A 193 -11.44 -15.42 21.63
C PHE A 193 -11.08 -14.55 20.42
N ASN A 194 -10.63 -15.14 19.31
CA ASN A 194 -10.56 -14.42 18.05
C ASN A 194 -11.97 -13.99 17.59
N ALA A 195 -12.95 -14.88 17.70
CA ALA A 195 -14.34 -14.57 17.37
C ALA A 195 -14.92 -13.47 18.28
N PHE A 196 -14.65 -13.50 19.59
CA PHE A 196 -15.03 -12.40 20.48
C PHE A 196 -14.32 -11.08 20.12
N SER A 197 -13.04 -11.13 19.74
CA SER A 197 -12.32 -9.95 19.25
C SER A 197 -12.99 -9.36 17.99
N LYS A 198 -13.47 -10.20 17.07
CA LYS A 198 -14.26 -9.74 15.90
C LYS A 198 -15.58 -9.05 16.29
N ILE A 199 -16.21 -9.44 17.40
CA ILE A 199 -17.42 -8.75 17.92
C ILE A 199 -17.07 -7.36 18.42
N ILE A 200 -15.95 -7.24 19.15
CA ILE A 200 -15.43 -5.97 19.66
C ILE A 200 -14.97 -5.04 18.53
N ASP A 201 -14.46 -5.60 17.42
CA ASP A 201 -14.05 -4.86 16.24
C ASP A 201 -15.24 -4.38 15.36
N ARG A 202 -16.48 -4.69 15.74
CA ARG A 202 -17.66 -4.19 15.00
C ARG A 202 -17.76 -2.67 15.13
N ASN A 203 -18.13 -2.02 14.03
CA ASN A 203 -18.19 -0.55 13.88
C ASN A 203 -18.95 0.19 15.00
N TRP A 204 -19.84 -0.48 15.74
CA TRP A 204 -20.54 0.16 16.86
C TRP A 204 -19.58 0.68 17.91
N PHE A 205 -18.57 -0.11 18.28
CA PHE A 205 -17.62 0.26 19.33
C PHE A 205 -16.69 1.41 18.95
N SER A 206 -16.58 1.76 17.66
CA SER A 206 -15.75 2.87 17.22
C SER A 206 -16.52 4.18 17.03
N ARG A 207 -17.86 4.21 17.12
CA ARG A 207 -18.64 5.43 16.79
C ARG A 207 -18.71 6.46 17.92
N THR A 208 -18.54 7.73 17.60
CA THR A 208 -18.52 8.81 18.61
C THR A 208 -19.83 8.91 19.39
N TRP A 209 -20.98 8.77 18.72
CA TRP A 209 -22.30 8.87 19.37
C TRP A 209 -22.54 7.80 20.43
N VAL A 210 -21.98 6.60 20.27
CA VAL A 210 -22.24 5.50 21.20
C VAL A 210 -21.70 5.77 22.61
N VAL A 211 -20.71 6.66 22.72
CA VAL A 211 -20.15 7.10 24.00
C VAL A 211 -21.23 7.74 24.86
N GLN A 212 -21.95 8.72 24.32
CA GLN A 212 -23.02 9.41 25.06
C GLN A 212 -24.19 8.46 25.32
N GLU A 213 -24.61 7.71 24.30
CA GLU A 213 -25.74 6.78 24.38
C GLU A 213 -25.54 5.72 25.47
N ALA A 214 -24.34 5.14 25.55
CA ALA A 214 -23.99 4.15 26.55
C ALA A 214 -23.66 4.78 27.91
N ALA A 215 -23.09 5.99 27.98
CA ALA A 215 -22.74 6.59 29.28
C ALA A 215 -23.98 6.95 30.11
N VAL A 216 -25.00 7.52 29.49
CA VAL A 216 -26.19 8.02 30.21
C VAL A 216 -27.26 6.96 30.49
N ALA A 217 -27.23 5.83 29.78
CA ALA A 217 -28.29 4.82 29.84
C ALA A 217 -28.50 4.29 31.28
N ALA A 218 -29.74 4.09 31.71
CA ALA A 218 -29.98 3.40 32.99
C ALA A 218 -29.63 1.90 32.91
N LYS A 219 -30.01 1.25 31.80
CA LYS A 219 -29.81 -0.17 31.53
C LYS A 219 -29.39 -0.36 30.07
N ILE A 220 -28.47 -1.29 29.80
CA ILE A 220 -28.02 -1.63 28.45
C ILE A 220 -28.07 -3.14 28.23
N THR A 221 -28.59 -3.56 27.07
CA THR A 221 -28.50 -4.93 26.57
C THR A 221 -27.89 -4.94 25.17
N ILE A 222 -26.93 -5.82 24.95
CA ILE A 222 -26.20 -5.97 23.68
C ILE A 222 -26.80 -7.12 22.89
N HIS A 223 -27.07 -6.89 21.61
CA HIS A 223 -27.64 -7.83 20.66
C HIS A 223 -26.72 -8.01 19.45
N CYS A 224 -26.50 -9.26 19.06
CA CYS A 224 -25.80 -9.66 17.86
C CYS A 224 -26.57 -10.81 17.19
N GLY A 225 -27.40 -10.50 16.19
CA GLY A 225 -28.42 -11.41 15.69
C GLY A 225 -29.36 -11.86 16.82
N LYS A 226 -29.43 -13.17 17.08
CA LYS A 226 -30.25 -13.77 18.14
C LYS A 226 -29.54 -13.85 19.49
N ALA A 227 -28.21 -13.72 19.50
CA ALA A 227 -27.45 -13.74 20.74
C ALA A 227 -27.60 -12.41 21.49
N THR A 228 -27.76 -12.51 22.81
CA THR A 228 -27.93 -11.36 23.70
C THR A 228 -27.01 -11.46 24.90
N MET A 229 -26.57 -10.31 25.43
CA MET A 229 -25.72 -10.24 26.61
C MET A 229 -26.00 -8.94 27.37
N THR A 230 -25.92 -8.97 28.69
CA THR A 230 -26.05 -7.77 29.52
C THR A 230 -24.79 -6.92 29.40
N TRP A 231 -24.90 -5.62 29.67
CA TRP A 231 -23.73 -4.75 29.70
C TRP A 231 -22.70 -5.14 30.77
N GLU A 232 -23.17 -5.61 31.94
CA GLU A 232 -22.31 -6.10 33.01
C GLU A 232 -21.47 -7.30 32.55
N ASP A 233 -22.09 -8.26 31.86
CA ASP A 233 -21.41 -9.44 31.36
C ASP A 233 -20.41 -9.09 30.26
N PHE A 234 -20.80 -8.20 29.35
CA PHE A 234 -19.88 -7.67 28.33
C PHE A 234 -18.67 -6.97 28.97
N THR A 235 -18.92 -6.13 29.98
CA THR A 235 -17.88 -5.39 30.71
C THR A 235 -16.90 -6.36 31.36
N ASN A 236 -17.41 -7.36 32.09
CA ASN A 236 -16.60 -8.40 32.72
C ASN A 236 -15.76 -9.14 31.68
N ALA A 237 -16.35 -9.54 30.55
CA ALA A 237 -15.65 -10.23 29.47
C ALA A 237 -14.57 -9.35 28.83
N ALA A 238 -14.87 -8.09 28.50
CA ALA A 238 -13.93 -7.17 27.85
C ALA A 238 -12.75 -6.81 28.77
N VAL A 239 -13.01 -6.55 30.06
CA VAL A 239 -11.99 -6.31 31.09
C VAL A 239 -11.12 -7.55 31.26
N LEU A 240 -11.70 -8.74 31.40
CA LEU A 240 -10.96 -9.99 31.56
C LEU A 240 -10.11 -10.32 30.34
N GLN A 241 -10.65 -10.17 29.13
CA GLN A 241 -9.89 -10.41 27.90
C GLN A 241 -8.64 -9.50 27.83
N ASN A 242 -8.77 -8.26 28.31
CA ASN A 242 -7.68 -7.30 28.40
C ASN A 242 -6.67 -7.66 29.49
N GLN A 243 -7.12 -7.95 30.71
CA GLN A 243 -6.26 -8.28 31.86
C GLN A 243 -5.54 -9.62 31.68
N LEU A 244 -6.17 -10.59 31.02
CA LEU A 244 -5.63 -11.93 30.80
C LEU A 244 -4.85 -12.08 29.48
N ASP A 245 -4.89 -11.06 28.62
CA ASP A 245 -4.22 -10.99 27.32
C ASP A 245 -4.66 -12.11 26.35
N LEU A 246 -5.98 -12.31 26.20
CA LEU A 246 -6.58 -13.43 25.46
C LEU A 246 -6.77 -13.16 23.95
N TYR A 247 -6.09 -12.17 23.38
CA TYR A 247 -6.21 -11.80 21.95
C TYR A 247 -5.28 -12.64 21.06
N THR A 248 -5.71 -12.95 19.82
CA THR A 248 -5.02 -13.92 18.95
C THR A 248 -4.62 -13.40 17.57
N SER A 249 -4.90 -12.14 17.22
CA SER A 249 -4.45 -11.50 15.97
C SER A 249 -4.13 -10.00 16.12
N HIS A 250 -3.47 -9.43 15.11
CA HIS A 250 -2.81 -8.10 15.06
C HIS A 250 -3.71 -6.84 15.20
N HIS A 251 -4.98 -6.98 15.57
CA HIS A 251 -5.91 -5.84 15.67
C HIS A 251 -5.79 -5.11 17.03
N ASP A 252 -5.94 -3.79 16.98
CA ASP A 252 -5.82 -2.94 18.17
C ASP A 252 -6.91 -3.27 19.18
N ARG A 253 -6.47 -3.76 20.34
CA ARG A 253 -6.94 -3.43 21.70
C ARG A 253 -8.47 -3.29 21.91
N ASN A 254 -8.96 -3.83 23.04
CA ASN A 254 -10.25 -3.44 23.65
C ASN A 254 -10.33 -1.95 24.08
N GLY A 255 -9.54 -1.04 23.50
CA GLY A 255 -9.49 0.38 23.84
C GLY A 255 -10.85 1.06 23.75
N PRO A 256 -11.50 1.13 22.57
CA PRO A 256 -12.80 1.80 22.44
C PRO A 256 -13.88 1.23 23.39
N PRO A 257 -14.08 -0.11 23.51
CA PRO A 257 -15.00 -0.65 24.51
C PRO A 257 -14.69 -0.25 25.95
N LEU A 258 -13.42 -0.34 26.38
CA LEU A 258 -13.01 0.03 27.74
C LEU A 258 -13.21 1.52 28.01
N MET A 259 -13.04 2.39 27.01
CA MET A 259 -13.31 3.83 27.14
C MET A 259 -14.79 4.14 27.29
N ILE A 260 -15.66 3.40 26.59
CA ILE A 260 -17.11 3.51 26.78
C ILE A 260 -17.48 3.08 28.21
N ILE A 261 -16.93 1.95 28.69
CA ILE A 261 -17.15 1.45 30.05
C ILE A 261 -16.72 2.50 31.09
N GLN A 262 -15.50 3.02 30.98
CA GLN A 262 -14.97 4.03 31.91
C GLN A 262 -15.79 5.33 31.91
N THR A 263 -16.16 5.84 30.73
CA THR A 263 -16.96 7.07 30.63
C THR A 263 -18.38 6.87 31.18
N ARG A 264 -18.95 5.67 31.03
CA ARG A 264 -20.20 5.31 31.68
C ARG A 264 -20.05 5.29 33.20
N ASP A 265 -19.02 4.63 33.72
CA ASP A 265 -18.80 4.55 35.16
C ASP A 265 -18.55 5.93 35.76
N ASP A 266 -17.75 6.78 35.12
CA ASP A 266 -17.56 8.19 35.49
C ASP A 266 -18.91 8.93 35.56
N PHE A 267 -19.73 8.83 34.51
CA PHE A 267 -21.02 9.52 34.46
C PHE A 267 -22.00 9.02 35.53
N GLN A 268 -22.13 7.71 35.71
CA GLN A 268 -23.04 7.10 36.67
C GLN A 268 -22.61 7.40 38.12
N ASN A 269 -21.31 7.55 38.37
CA ASN A 269 -20.75 7.95 39.66
C ASN A 269 -20.73 9.47 39.88
N GLY A 270 -21.22 10.27 38.93
CA GLY A 270 -21.28 11.73 39.04
C GLY A 270 -19.94 12.44 38.90
N VAL A 271 -18.96 11.82 38.25
CA VAL A 271 -17.65 12.42 37.96
C VAL A 271 -17.83 13.49 36.89
N GLU A 272 -17.58 14.75 37.27
CA GLU A 272 -17.64 15.87 36.33
C GLU A 272 -16.39 15.96 35.47
N ARG A 273 -16.59 16.20 34.16
CA ARG A 273 -15.52 16.41 33.18
C ARG A 273 -15.84 17.65 32.34
N ASP A 274 -14.81 18.41 31.98
CA ASP A 274 -14.96 19.53 31.06
C ASP A 274 -15.06 19.05 29.60
N LEU A 275 -15.37 19.97 28.68
CA LEU A 275 -15.56 19.63 27.26
C LEU A 275 -14.25 19.18 26.60
N LEU A 276 -13.12 19.74 27.02
CA LEU A 276 -11.83 19.43 26.43
C LEU A 276 -11.39 18.01 26.80
N ALA A 277 -11.51 17.62 28.07
CA ALA A 277 -11.19 16.28 28.55
C ALA A 277 -12.04 15.21 27.86
N ILE A 278 -13.34 15.43 27.73
CA ILE A 278 -14.22 14.46 27.08
C ILE A 278 -13.91 14.34 25.58
N THR A 279 -13.72 15.45 24.87
CA THR A 279 -13.40 15.41 23.43
C THR A 279 -12.01 14.86 23.16
N TYR A 280 -11.05 15.07 24.07
CA TYR A 280 -9.72 14.49 23.98
C TYR A 280 -9.74 12.97 24.21
N ARG A 281 -10.45 12.53 25.26
CA ARG A 281 -10.63 11.11 25.58
C ARG A 281 -11.18 10.37 24.37
N HIS A 282 -12.30 10.82 23.82
CA HIS A 282 -13.02 10.09 22.77
C HIS A 282 -12.57 10.45 21.35
N ARG A 283 -11.40 11.08 21.18
CA ARG A 283 -10.90 11.50 19.87
C ARG A 283 -10.68 10.34 18.89
N LEU A 284 -10.39 9.15 19.43
CA LEU A 284 -10.20 7.90 18.69
C LEU A 284 -11.48 7.37 18.02
N PHE A 285 -12.65 7.84 18.43
CA PHE A 285 -13.94 7.36 17.92
C PHE A 285 -14.27 8.01 16.58
N ASP A 286 -14.74 7.23 15.61
CA ASP A 286 -15.14 7.67 14.28
C ASP A 286 -16.38 8.55 14.31
N ALA A 287 -16.42 9.53 13.40
CA ALA A 287 -17.56 10.39 13.15
C ALA A 287 -17.67 10.63 11.64
N THR A 288 -18.83 10.35 11.05
CA THR A 288 -19.09 10.60 9.62
C THR A 288 -19.14 12.10 9.34
N ASP A 289 -19.86 12.85 10.18
CA ASP A 289 -19.82 14.30 10.18
C ASP A 289 -18.72 14.76 11.15
N PRO A 290 -17.70 15.53 10.72
CA PRO A 290 -16.65 15.99 11.62
C PRO A 290 -17.19 16.78 12.82
N ARG A 291 -18.32 17.49 12.70
CA ARG A 291 -18.94 18.25 13.81
C ARG A 291 -19.36 17.34 14.97
N ASP A 292 -19.70 16.08 14.68
CA ASP A 292 -20.10 15.11 15.69
C ASP A 292 -18.94 14.68 16.60
N LYS A 293 -17.68 14.95 16.23
CA LYS A 293 -16.53 14.82 17.16
C LYS A 293 -16.68 15.69 18.40
N ILE A 294 -17.47 16.77 18.31
CA ILE A 294 -17.80 17.66 19.42
C ILE A 294 -19.22 17.37 19.91
N TYR A 295 -20.23 17.45 19.03
CA TYR A 295 -21.63 17.30 19.42
C TYR A 295 -21.96 15.93 20.01
N GLY A 296 -21.30 14.86 19.52
CA GLY A 296 -21.53 13.48 19.96
C GLY A 296 -21.17 13.21 21.42
N VAL A 297 -20.37 14.08 22.04
CA VAL A 297 -19.90 13.90 23.43
C VAL A 297 -20.07 15.13 24.31
N ALA A 298 -20.41 16.30 23.74
CA ALA A 298 -20.56 17.54 24.49
C ALA A 298 -21.65 17.47 25.57
N GLY A 299 -22.70 16.66 25.38
CA GLY A 299 -23.75 16.48 26.39
C GLY A 299 -23.26 15.85 27.70
N LEU A 300 -22.12 15.16 27.68
CA LEU A 300 -21.51 14.57 28.87
C LEU A 300 -20.70 15.56 29.70
N ALA A 301 -20.35 16.74 29.15
CA ALA A 301 -19.53 17.73 29.85
C ALA A 301 -20.37 18.63 30.77
N SER A 302 -19.86 18.98 31.96
CA SER A 302 -20.58 19.80 32.95
C SER A 302 -20.46 21.32 32.73
N CYS A 303 -19.59 21.76 31.83
CA CYS A 303 -19.26 23.18 31.66
C CYS A 303 -20.37 24.01 30.97
N SER A 304 -20.34 25.35 31.17
CA SER A 304 -21.31 26.27 30.58
C SER A 304 -21.22 26.35 29.04
N LEU A 305 -20.02 26.15 28.48
CA LEU A 305 -19.80 26.10 27.04
C LEU A 305 -20.53 24.90 26.42
N ALA A 306 -20.40 23.71 27.02
CA ALA A 306 -21.11 22.52 26.56
C ALA A 306 -22.64 22.71 26.59
N ARG A 307 -23.19 23.30 27.65
CA ARG A 307 -24.63 23.66 27.72
C ARG A 307 -25.04 24.65 26.64
N SER A 308 -24.20 25.64 26.35
CA SER A 308 -24.45 26.61 25.27
C SER A 308 -24.43 25.94 23.89
N LEU A 309 -23.51 25.01 23.66
CA LEU A 309 -23.40 24.26 22.40
C LEU A 309 -24.60 23.33 22.21
N MET A 310 -24.99 22.58 23.26
CA MET A 310 -26.09 21.62 23.16
C MET A 310 -27.47 22.27 23.09
N SER A 311 -27.62 23.51 23.59
CA SER A 311 -28.87 24.28 23.42
C SER A 311 -29.05 24.85 22.02
N HIS A 312 -27.96 24.99 21.25
CA HIS A 312 -27.96 25.57 19.90
C HIS A 312 -27.03 24.76 18.98
N VAL A 313 -27.35 23.49 18.78
CA VAL A 313 -26.63 22.63 17.83
C VAL A 313 -26.97 23.09 16.42
N ASP A 314 -25.93 23.39 15.63
CA ASP A 314 -26.07 23.94 14.29
C ASP A 314 -25.30 23.09 13.27
N TYR A 315 -26.03 22.44 12.38
CA TYR A 315 -25.47 21.66 11.27
C TYR A 315 -25.34 22.47 9.96
N THR A 316 -25.61 23.77 9.98
CA THR A 316 -25.42 24.67 8.83
C THR A 316 -24.01 25.28 8.79
N ILE A 317 -23.31 25.32 9.91
CA ILE A 317 -21.94 25.84 9.99
C ILE A 317 -20.92 24.86 9.44
N GLU A 318 -19.88 25.39 8.78
CA GLU A 318 -18.73 24.61 8.31
C GLU A 318 -17.98 23.95 9.50
N PRO A 319 -17.53 22.69 9.38
CA PRO A 319 -16.96 21.96 10.52
C PRO A 319 -15.73 22.62 11.16
N PHE A 320 -14.83 23.17 10.35
CA PHE A 320 -13.61 23.83 10.86
C PHE A 320 -13.90 25.20 11.48
N VAL A 321 -15.02 25.83 11.09
CA VAL A 321 -15.52 27.03 11.74
C VAL A 321 -16.02 26.68 13.14
N LEU A 322 -16.77 25.59 13.30
CA LEU A 322 -17.19 25.08 14.61
C LEU A 322 -15.97 24.79 15.50
N TYR A 323 -14.96 24.09 14.97
CA TYR A 323 -13.75 23.76 15.72
C TYR A 323 -13.04 25.01 16.25
N ARG A 324 -12.89 26.02 15.38
CA ARG A 324 -12.31 27.32 15.74
C ARG A 324 -13.16 28.05 16.77
N GLN A 325 -14.48 28.08 16.62
CA GLN A 325 -15.39 28.71 17.58
C GLN A 325 -15.30 28.04 18.96
N VAL A 326 -15.33 26.71 19.01
CA VAL A 326 -15.22 25.96 20.27
C VAL A 326 -13.88 26.20 20.94
N ALA A 327 -12.77 26.14 20.19
CA ALA A 327 -11.45 26.41 20.74
C ALA A 327 -11.30 27.88 21.22
N THR A 328 -11.87 28.83 20.48
CA THR A 328 -11.91 30.25 20.87
C THR A 328 -12.66 30.43 22.17
N GLU A 329 -13.85 29.83 22.30
CA GLU A 329 -14.66 29.94 23.51
C GLU A 329 -14.02 29.21 24.69
N MET A 330 -13.33 28.08 24.46
CA MET A 330 -12.50 27.43 25.48
C MET A 330 -11.40 28.37 25.99
N LEU A 331 -10.69 29.09 25.12
CA LEU A 331 -9.66 30.05 25.51
C LEU A 331 -10.23 31.30 26.21
N LYS A 332 -11.38 31.82 25.74
CA LYS A 332 -12.00 33.02 26.32
C LYS A 332 -12.64 32.77 27.69
N ARG A 333 -13.30 31.61 27.85
CA ARG A 333 -14.02 31.24 29.08
C ARG A 333 -13.14 30.46 30.05
N GLY A 334 -12.13 29.78 29.53
CA GLY A 334 -11.21 28.96 30.30
C GLY A 334 -10.33 29.77 31.23
N THR A 335 -9.77 29.07 32.21
CA THR A 335 -8.78 29.59 33.15
C THR A 335 -7.36 29.21 32.77
N ASP A 336 -7.19 28.41 31.71
CA ASP A 336 -5.92 27.83 31.28
C ASP A 336 -5.77 27.87 29.75
N LEU A 337 -4.63 27.38 29.27
CA LEU A 337 -4.30 27.26 27.84
C LEU A 337 -4.31 25.79 27.38
N ASN A 338 -4.98 24.90 28.10
CA ASN A 338 -4.86 23.45 27.89
C ASN A 338 -5.40 23.01 26.53
N VAL A 339 -6.31 23.76 25.92
CA VAL A 339 -6.77 23.49 24.55
C VAL A 339 -5.63 23.51 23.53
N LEU A 340 -4.55 24.25 23.79
CA LEU A 340 -3.35 24.28 22.93
C LEU A 340 -2.48 23.02 23.07
N SER A 341 -2.69 22.20 24.10
CA SER A 341 -1.96 20.93 24.28
C SER A 341 -2.51 19.82 23.38
N VAL A 342 -3.63 20.06 22.69
CA VAL A 342 -4.27 19.08 21.83
C VAL A 342 -3.62 19.12 20.45
N PRO A 343 -2.89 18.08 20.02
CA PRO A 343 -2.02 18.16 18.86
C PRO A 343 -2.80 18.34 17.55
N ARG A 344 -2.20 19.05 16.60
CA ARG A 344 -2.48 18.90 15.18
C ARG A 344 -1.80 17.63 14.67
N GLY A 345 -2.45 16.88 13.79
CA GLY A 345 -1.87 15.68 13.20
C GLY A 345 -0.60 16.03 12.43
N LEU A 346 0.48 15.26 12.63
CA LEU A 346 1.77 15.51 12.01
C LEU A 346 1.84 15.06 10.53
N ASP A 347 0.91 14.19 10.11
CA ASP A 347 0.96 13.45 8.83
C ASP A 347 -0.29 13.65 7.93
N ILE A 348 -1.10 14.71 8.14
CA ILE A 348 -2.31 14.97 7.34
C ILE A 348 -2.25 16.36 6.71
N ASP A 349 -2.60 16.47 5.44
CA ASP A 349 -2.82 17.75 4.76
C ASP A 349 -3.81 18.60 5.54
N HIS A 350 -3.34 19.76 6.00
CA HIS A 350 -4.13 20.63 6.86
C HIS A 350 -5.24 21.31 6.07
N PRO A 351 -6.50 21.31 6.57
CA PRO A 351 -7.58 22.03 5.91
C PRO A 351 -7.28 23.52 5.82
N GLU A 352 -7.52 24.09 4.65
CA GLU A 352 -7.49 25.54 4.48
C GLU A 352 -8.47 26.21 5.45
N GLY A 353 -8.01 27.25 6.16
CA GLY A 353 -8.84 28.02 7.08
C GLY A 353 -8.88 27.57 8.55
N LEU A 354 -8.27 26.43 8.91
CA LEU A 354 -8.06 26.05 10.32
C LEU A 354 -6.74 26.68 10.83
N PRO A 355 -6.71 27.46 11.93
CA PRO A 355 -5.48 28.02 12.50
C PRO A 355 -4.59 27.02 13.24
N SER A 356 -3.27 27.26 13.30
CA SER A 356 -2.28 26.38 13.95
C SER A 356 -2.55 26.09 15.42
N TRP A 357 -3.19 27.02 16.14
CA TRP A 357 -3.53 26.90 17.55
C TRP A 357 -4.85 26.17 17.80
N THR A 358 -5.66 25.94 16.76
CA THR A 358 -6.95 25.27 16.88
C THR A 358 -6.78 23.74 16.77
N PRO A 359 -7.37 22.94 17.70
CA PRO A 359 -7.39 21.49 17.60
C PRO A 359 -8.09 20.99 16.33
N ASP A 360 -7.51 19.97 15.69
CA ASP A 360 -8.20 19.20 14.64
C ASP A 360 -8.75 17.90 15.24
N TRP A 361 -9.97 17.92 15.79
CA TRP A 361 -10.59 16.76 16.43
C TRP A 361 -10.77 15.53 15.51
N ARG A 362 -10.52 15.64 14.20
CA ARG A 362 -10.50 14.48 13.28
C ARG A 362 -9.25 13.63 13.44
N VAL A 363 -8.15 14.20 13.91
CA VAL A 363 -6.87 13.49 14.03
C VAL A 363 -6.98 12.43 15.13
N ILE A 364 -6.86 11.16 14.75
CA ILE A 364 -7.05 9.99 15.61
C ILE A 364 -5.79 9.67 16.42
N ARG A 365 -4.60 10.10 15.97
CA ARG A 365 -3.31 9.80 16.62
C ARG A 365 -3.10 10.65 17.89
N GLN A 366 -3.26 10.01 19.05
CA GLN A 366 -2.84 10.58 20.33
C GLN A 366 -1.34 10.30 20.54
N SER A 367 -0.54 11.34 20.81
CA SER A 367 0.82 11.17 21.31
C SER A 367 0.74 11.04 22.83
N PRO A 368 0.91 9.86 23.44
CA PRO A 368 0.96 9.78 24.89
C PRO A 368 2.24 10.45 25.39
N ALA A 369 2.10 11.22 26.46
CA ALA A 369 3.22 11.59 27.32
C ALA A 369 3.94 10.32 27.82
N VAL A 370 5.28 10.34 27.81
CA VAL A 370 6.12 9.18 28.16
C VAL A 370 5.81 8.70 29.59
N GLY A 371 5.40 7.44 29.75
CA GLY A 371 5.37 6.78 31.08
C GLY A 371 4.00 6.45 31.67
N LEU A 372 2.88 6.88 31.07
CA LEU A 372 1.52 6.50 31.52
C LEU A 372 1.16 5.11 30.95
N LYS A 373 1.82 4.06 31.43
CA LYS A 373 1.56 2.68 31.00
C LYS A 373 0.85 1.81 32.02
N ASN A 374 0.56 2.34 33.19
CA ASN A 374 -0.36 1.69 34.09
C ASN A 374 -1.67 2.46 33.99
N GLN A 375 -2.63 1.83 33.30
CA GLN A 375 -4.07 1.95 33.43
C GLN A 375 -4.69 3.37 33.48
N ASP A 376 -5.77 3.56 32.72
CA ASP A 376 -6.77 4.63 32.86
C ASP A 376 -6.40 6.07 32.41
N ASP A 377 -5.12 6.42 32.31
CA ASP A 377 -4.72 7.85 32.28
C ASP A 377 -4.25 8.43 30.94
N ILE A 378 -4.05 7.62 29.89
CA ILE A 378 -3.59 8.14 28.57
C ILE A 378 -4.63 8.98 27.83
N TYR A 379 -5.88 8.92 28.28
CA TYR A 379 -7.02 9.61 27.68
C TYR A 379 -7.46 10.83 28.49
N GLU A 380 -6.69 11.21 29.50
CA GLU A 380 -6.92 12.42 30.28
C GLU A 380 -5.87 13.48 29.93
N ILE A 381 -6.31 14.74 29.85
CA ILE A 381 -5.37 15.87 29.73
C ILE A 381 -4.85 16.16 31.13
N ARG A 382 -3.56 15.86 31.36
CA ARG A 382 -2.87 16.07 32.64
C ARG A 382 -1.90 17.25 32.63
N TYR A 383 -1.89 18.00 31.53
CA TYR A 383 -1.02 19.14 31.32
C TYR A 383 -1.70 20.40 31.86
N ASP A 384 -1.06 21.10 32.80
CA ASP A 384 -1.47 22.43 33.28
C ASP A 384 -0.26 23.38 33.23
N ALA A 385 0.02 23.91 32.04
CA ALA A 385 1.10 24.90 31.86
C ALA A 385 0.78 26.25 32.51
N SER A 386 -0.49 26.52 32.79
CA SER A 386 -0.91 27.81 33.35
C SER A 386 -0.70 27.87 34.85
N GLY A 387 -0.62 26.73 35.54
CA GLY A 387 -0.56 26.66 37.00
C GLY A 387 -1.72 27.38 37.68
N GLY A 388 -2.89 27.40 37.02
CA GLY A 388 -4.08 28.16 37.44
C GLY A 388 -4.04 29.67 37.18
N SER A 389 -3.04 30.19 36.45
CA SER A 389 -3.01 31.61 36.04
C SER A 389 -3.91 31.87 34.83
N LYS A 390 -4.70 32.94 34.88
CA LYS A 390 -5.63 33.27 33.79
C LYS A 390 -4.88 33.93 32.63
N PRO A 391 -4.90 33.36 31.41
CA PRO A 391 -4.19 33.92 30.27
C PRO A 391 -4.87 35.18 29.71
N ALA A 392 -4.08 36.17 29.29
CA ALA A 392 -4.59 37.30 28.50
C ALA A 392 -4.54 36.95 27.01
N VAL A 393 -5.68 36.51 26.50
CA VAL A 393 -5.90 36.08 25.11
C VAL A 393 -6.52 37.21 24.29
N GLN A 394 -5.97 37.46 23.10
CA GLN A 394 -6.52 38.37 22.09
C GLN A 394 -6.67 37.63 20.76
N PHE A 395 -7.70 37.95 20.00
CA PHE A 395 -7.92 37.41 18.68
C PHE A 395 -7.98 38.55 17.68
N ASP A 396 -7.49 38.34 16.47
CA ASP A 396 -7.70 39.28 15.38
C ASP A 396 -9.17 39.27 14.91
N GLU A 397 -9.54 40.24 14.07
CA GLU A 397 -10.92 40.37 13.56
C GLU A 397 -11.41 39.12 12.81
N THR A 398 -10.49 38.36 12.20
CA THR A 398 -10.82 37.13 11.46
C THR A 398 -10.90 35.89 12.35
N GLY A 399 -10.42 35.98 13.60
CA GLY A 399 -10.27 34.85 14.52
C GLY A 399 -9.22 33.82 14.08
N LEU A 400 -8.35 34.14 13.12
CA LEU A 400 -7.30 33.25 12.64
C LEU A 400 -6.00 33.38 13.44
N LEU A 401 -5.74 34.56 14.00
CA LEU A 401 -4.53 34.83 14.78
C LEU A 401 -4.86 34.91 16.27
N LEU A 402 -4.15 34.09 17.05
CA LEU A 402 -4.18 34.10 18.50
C LEU A 402 -3.00 34.93 19.02
N GLY A 403 -3.30 36.01 19.73
CA GLY A 403 -2.36 36.79 20.53
C GLY A 403 -2.40 36.36 22.00
N LEU A 404 -1.24 36.20 22.61
CA LEU A 404 -1.09 35.88 24.03
C LEU A 404 -0.14 36.90 24.68
N GLU A 405 -0.49 37.38 25.86
CA GLU A 405 0.47 38.09 26.71
C GLU A 405 1.41 37.07 27.35
N CYS A 406 2.68 37.11 26.97
CA CYS A 406 3.68 36.13 27.39
C CYS A 406 4.87 36.83 28.05
N CYS A 407 5.42 36.20 29.08
CA CYS A 407 6.77 36.52 29.54
C CYS A 407 7.78 35.83 28.61
N TRP A 408 8.77 36.58 28.15
CA TRP A 408 9.91 35.97 27.46
C TRP A 408 10.75 35.19 28.47
N VAL A 409 10.60 33.86 28.49
CA VAL A 409 11.35 32.98 29.39
C VAL A 409 12.70 32.64 28.77
N ASP A 410 12.69 32.11 27.55
CA ASP A 410 13.91 31.73 26.81
C ASP A 410 13.60 31.60 25.31
N SER A 411 14.63 31.46 24.50
CA SER A 411 14.53 31.12 23.08
C SER A 411 14.85 29.64 22.87
N VAL A 412 13.98 28.94 22.14
CA VAL A 412 14.28 27.58 21.69
C VAL A 412 15.32 27.63 20.56
N ASP A 413 16.57 27.30 20.87
CA ASP A 413 17.68 27.28 19.92
C ASP A 413 17.65 26.04 19.01
N THR A 414 17.10 24.92 19.49
CA THR A 414 17.04 23.66 18.74
C THR A 414 15.77 22.87 19.06
N VAL A 415 15.14 22.28 18.04
CA VAL A 415 13.98 21.40 18.17
C VAL A 415 14.37 20.00 17.73
N GLY A 416 14.08 19.00 18.55
CA GLY A 416 14.33 17.58 18.24
C GLY A 416 13.41 17.04 17.14
N LYS A 417 13.78 15.90 16.54
CA LYS A 417 12.93 15.19 15.57
C LYS A 417 12.03 14.20 16.28
N THR A 418 10.81 14.01 15.78
CA THR A 418 9.90 12.96 16.22
C THR A 418 10.06 11.74 15.33
N MET A 419 10.26 10.57 15.93
CA MET A 419 10.17 9.27 15.27
C MET A 419 8.73 8.76 15.39
N VAL A 420 8.11 8.50 14.24
CA VAL A 420 6.80 7.83 14.16
C VAL A 420 7.03 6.33 14.25
N VAL A 421 6.37 5.68 15.21
CA VAL A 421 6.58 4.25 15.49
C VAL A 421 5.34 3.47 15.03
N ASP A 422 5.16 3.40 13.71
CA ASP A 422 4.00 2.73 13.12
C ASP A 422 4.23 1.21 12.88
N ASP A 423 5.48 0.72 12.98
CA ASP A 423 5.89 -0.57 12.41
C ASP A 423 6.47 -1.59 13.41
N ILE A 424 6.19 -1.48 14.72
CA ILE A 424 6.66 -2.51 15.66
C ILE A 424 5.67 -3.69 15.68
N PRO A 425 6.10 -4.93 15.35
CA PRO A 425 5.28 -6.12 15.52
C PRO A 425 4.92 -6.31 17.00
N HIS A 426 3.66 -6.07 17.34
CA HIS A 426 3.14 -6.38 18.67
C HIS A 426 3.12 -7.89 18.89
N GLY A 427 3.69 -8.38 20.00
CA GLY A 427 3.69 -9.80 20.36
C GLY A 427 5.01 -10.39 20.84
N TYR A 428 6.10 -9.61 20.96
CA TYR A 428 7.35 -10.11 21.55
C TYR A 428 7.21 -10.31 23.07
N PRO A 429 7.41 -11.52 23.61
CA PRO A 429 7.40 -11.75 25.05
C PRO A 429 8.54 -10.95 25.70
N GLY A 430 8.20 -10.11 26.69
CA GLY A 430 9.15 -9.25 27.40
C GLY A 430 9.25 -7.80 26.88
N VAL A 431 8.50 -7.43 25.83
CA VAL A 431 8.42 -6.04 25.36
C VAL A 431 7.14 -5.39 25.87
N LEU A 432 7.26 -4.44 26.80
CA LEU A 432 6.26 -3.46 27.15
C LEU A 432 5.55 -2.90 25.88
N ARG A 433 4.29 -3.26 25.64
CA ARG A 433 3.52 -2.90 24.42
C ARG A 433 3.35 -1.39 24.22
N LEU A 434 4.04 -0.78 23.25
CA LEU A 434 3.86 0.65 22.92
C LEU A 434 2.51 0.87 22.20
N PRO A 435 1.81 1.98 22.42
CA PRO A 435 0.64 2.35 21.61
C PRO A 435 1.04 2.55 20.15
N LYS A 436 0.16 2.14 19.21
CA LYS A 436 0.37 2.29 17.75
C LYS A 436 0.52 3.74 17.28
N SER A 437 0.26 4.71 18.15
CA SER A 437 0.34 6.14 17.87
C SER A 437 1.39 6.87 18.71
N ALA A 438 2.42 6.17 19.21
CA ALA A 438 3.46 6.80 20.00
C ALA A 438 4.46 7.56 19.11
N TYR A 439 4.63 8.86 19.39
CA TYR A 439 5.76 9.62 18.87
C TYR A 439 6.90 9.52 19.87
N MET A 440 8.08 9.15 19.38
CA MET A 440 9.28 9.10 20.20
C MET A 440 10.17 10.30 19.88
N LEU A 441 10.59 11.04 20.91
CA LEU A 441 11.58 12.10 20.73
C LEU A 441 12.93 11.49 20.41
N ASP A 442 13.37 11.69 19.17
CA ASP A 442 14.65 11.18 18.70
C ASP A 442 15.79 12.09 19.20
N GLU A 443 16.90 11.49 19.64
CA GLU A 443 18.09 12.19 20.15
C GLU A 443 17.84 13.18 21.32
N TRP A 444 16.77 12.99 22.08
CA TRP A 444 16.36 13.92 23.14
C TRP A 444 17.49 14.22 24.15
N ARG A 445 18.32 13.23 24.53
CA ARG A 445 19.47 13.42 25.46
C ARG A 445 20.49 14.43 24.92
N THR A 446 20.67 14.46 23.62
CA THR A 446 21.60 15.37 22.93
C THR A 446 21.02 16.77 22.89
N VAL A 447 19.72 16.89 22.56
CA VAL A 447 19.01 18.17 22.49
C VAL A 447 18.89 18.82 23.87
N THR A 448 18.53 18.06 24.90
CA THR A 448 18.34 18.58 26.27
C THR A 448 19.62 18.65 27.08
N ARG A 449 20.70 18.01 26.61
CA ARG A 449 21.94 17.78 27.36
C ARG A 449 21.70 17.11 28.72
N ALA A 450 20.54 16.45 28.89
CA ALA A 450 20.10 15.91 30.16
C ALA A 450 20.93 14.68 30.51
N THR A 451 21.98 14.90 31.30
CA THR A 451 22.80 13.87 31.93
C THR A 451 22.64 13.99 33.44
N ASP A 452 22.76 12.89 34.18
CA ASP A 452 22.57 12.82 35.65
C ASP A 452 23.52 13.75 36.47
N ARG A 453 24.32 14.58 35.82
CA ARG A 453 25.40 15.39 36.39
C ARG A 453 25.20 16.90 36.27
N ILE A 454 24.09 17.33 35.70
CA ILE A 454 23.76 18.76 35.53
C ILE A 454 22.48 19.01 36.33
N ASP A 455 22.53 19.99 37.23
CA ASP A 455 21.35 20.42 37.95
C ASP A 455 20.57 21.43 37.10
N TYR A 456 19.26 21.27 37.06
CA TYR A 456 18.33 22.26 36.52
C TYR A 456 18.34 23.51 37.42
N PRO A 457 17.92 24.70 36.95
CA PRO A 457 17.89 25.90 37.79
C PRO A 457 17.08 25.77 39.10
N SER A 458 16.14 24.82 39.17
CA SER A 458 15.40 24.43 40.39
C SER A 458 16.23 23.63 41.40
N SER A 459 17.51 23.35 41.11
CA SER A 459 18.44 22.49 41.86
C SER A 459 18.08 21.00 41.85
N GLU A 460 17.11 20.57 41.04
CA GLU A 460 16.87 19.14 40.80
C GLU A 460 17.72 18.64 39.61
N PRO A 461 17.99 17.33 39.50
CA PRO A 461 18.69 16.81 38.33
C PRO A 461 17.95 17.15 37.03
N ILE A 462 18.66 17.62 36.00
CA ILE A 462 18.08 17.99 34.71
C ILE A 462 17.27 16.84 34.06
N LEU A 463 17.65 15.58 34.34
CA LEU A 463 16.90 14.40 33.88
C LEU A 463 15.53 14.32 34.54
N ASP A 464 15.44 14.67 35.82
CA ASP A 464 14.18 14.66 36.56
C ASP A 464 13.26 15.77 36.07
N ALA A 465 13.79 16.99 35.95
CA ALA A 465 13.06 18.10 35.35
C ALA A 465 12.56 17.76 33.94
N PHE A 466 13.39 17.08 33.13
CA PHE A 466 12.99 16.62 31.80
C PHE A 466 11.90 15.55 31.82
N ILE A 467 12.03 14.53 32.67
CA ILE A 467 11.00 13.48 32.81
C ILE A 467 9.69 14.11 33.28
N GLN A 468 9.72 14.96 34.30
CA GLN A 468 8.55 15.69 34.80
C GLN A 468 7.91 16.56 33.69
N THR A 469 8.72 17.21 32.85
CA THR A 469 8.24 17.97 31.68
C THR A 469 7.51 17.05 30.68
N LEU A 470 8.06 15.87 30.40
CA LEU A 470 7.44 14.90 29.49
C LEU A 470 6.12 14.33 30.01
N VAL A 471 5.98 14.14 31.32
CA VAL A 471 4.73 13.63 31.92
C VAL A 471 3.71 14.77 32.15
N GLY A 472 4.11 16.02 31.95
CA GLY A 472 3.26 17.20 32.16
C GLY A 472 3.10 17.59 33.63
N GLY A 473 4.03 17.19 34.50
CA GLY A 473 4.06 17.57 35.91
C GLY A 473 3.11 16.89 36.92
N PRO A 474 2.50 15.70 36.74
CA PRO A 474 1.67 15.13 37.80
C PRO A 474 2.53 14.70 39.00
N THR A 475 2.30 15.36 40.13
CA THR A 475 3.04 15.26 41.40
C THR A 475 2.76 13.99 42.22
N HIS A 476 1.89 13.09 41.75
CA HIS A 476 1.48 11.90 42.52
C HIS A 476 2.34 10.66 42.25
N LEU A 477 3.10 10.64 41.15
CA LEU A 477 4.01 9.54 40.84
C LEU A 477 5.38 9.84 41.44
N ASP A 478 5.88 8.91 42.26
CA ASP A 478 7.21 9.07 42.85
C ASP A 478 8.30 9.04 41.76
N MET A 479 9.29 9.93 41.87
CA MET A 479 10.36 10.10 40.89
C MET A 479 11.12 8.79 40.57
N PRO A 480 11.41 7.88 41.52
CA PRO A 480 11.99 6.57 41.25
C PRO A 480 11.12 5.70 40.33
N PHE A 481 9.79 5.73 40.49
CA PHE A 481 8.86 4.99 39.64
C PHE A 481 8.85 5.58 38.22
N MET A 482 8.77 6.91 38.10
CA MET A 482 8.82 7.59 36.80
C MET A 482 10.15 7.33 36.10
N ARG A 483 11.28 7.44 36.81
CA ARG A 483 12.60 7.05 36.29
C ARG A 483 12.64 5.60 35.86
N GLN A 484 12.01 4.67 36.58
CA GLN A 484 11.96 3.26 36.20
C GLN A 484 11.19 3.06 34.89
N GLN A 485 9.99 3.62 34.77
CA GLN A 485 9.18 3.54 33.54
C GLN A 485 9.89 4.22 32.37
N TYR A 486 10.44 5.39 32.62
CA TYR A 486 11.25 6.13 31.67
C TYR A 486 12.45 5.32 31.20
N ASN A 487 13.20 4.70 32.12
CA ASN A 487 14.34 3.86 31.78
C ASN A 487 13.93 2.59 31.04
N ILE A 488 12.77 2.00 31.34
CA ILE A 488 12.25 0.87 30.55
C ILE A 488 11.92 1.35 29.14
N LEU A 489 11.19 2.45 28.99
CA LEU A 489 10.83 3.01 27.69
C LEU A 489 12.05 3.47 26.91
N ASP A 490 13.04 4.09 27.55
CA ASP A 490 14.30 4.54 26.93
C ASP A 490 15.24 3.36 26.66
N ARG A 491 15.21 2.28 27.46
CA ARG A 491 15.93 1.03 27.15
C ARG A 491 15.27 0.32 25.99
N GLN A 492 13.94 0.30 25.92
CA GLN A 492 13.21 -0.24 24.80
C GLN A 492 13.34 0.64 23.57
N ALA A 493 13.33 1.95 23.72
CA ALA A 493 13.66 2.93 22.70
C ALA A 493 15.04 2.63 22.16
N ARG A 494 16.02 2.35 23.02
CA ARG A 494 17.39 1.97 22.65
C ARG A 494 17.53 0.55 22.14
N LEU A 495 16.58 -0.36 22.42
CA LEU A 495 16.50 -1.70 21.82
C LEU A 495 15.78 -1.67 20.49
N ILE A 496 14.78 -0.80 20.33
CA ILE A 496 14.06 -0.49 19.10
C ILE A 496 15.01 0.28 18.22
N ARG A 497 15.58 1.41 18.64
CA ARG A 497 16.80 2.00 18.06
C ARG A 497 17.88 0.96 17.96
N GLY A 498 18.08 0.02 18.85
CA GLY A 498 19.14 -0.99 18.73
C GLY A 498 18.86 -1.96 17.59
N THR A 499 17.60 -2.28 17.32
CA THR A 499 17.11 -3.19 16.28
C THR A 499 16.89 -2.45 14.97
N ILE A 500 16.46 -1.19 15.02
CA ILE A 500 16.44 -0.18 13.96
C ILE A 500 17.87 0.26 13.65
N ILE A 501 18.83 0.28 14.56
CA ILE A 501 20.26 0.55 14.31
C ILE A 501 20.96 -0.78 13.94
N PHE A 502 20.46 -1.96 14.31
CA PHE A 502 20.95 -3.22 13.71
C PHE A 502 20.32 -3.50 12.34
N LEU A 503 19.17 -2.88 12.03
CA LEU A 503 18.49 -2.88 10.73
C LEU A 503 18.83 -1.63 9.89
N PHE A 504 19.37 -0.56 10.48
CA PHE A 504 19.66 0.77 9.90
C PHE A 504 20.87 1.49 10.55
N ALA A 505 21.94 0.79 10.96
CA ALA A 505 23.19 1.46 11.35
C ALA A 505 23.89 2.03 10.10
N GLU A 506 23.87 3.34 9.97
CA GLU A 506 24.88 4.12 9.26
C GLU A 506 25.67 5.00 10.26
N PRO A 507 26.93 5.39 9.94
CA PRO A 507 27.61 6.46 10.66
C PRO A 507 27.69 7.79 9.88
N ALA A 508 27.09 8.80 10.50
CA ALA A 508 27.55 10.17 10.79
C ALA A 508 27.68 11.26 9.69
N SER A 509 26.89 12.33 9.87
CA SER A 509 26.96 13.62 9.17
C SER A 509 27.78 14.67 9.92
N PRO A 510 28.25 15.75 9.24
CA PRO A 510 28.25 17.07 9.87
C PRO A 510 27.57 18.18 9.03
N GLU A 511 26.69 18.91 9.75
CA GLU A 511 26.36 20.35 9.69
C GLU A 511 25.67 20.99 8.47
N GLN A 512 24.58 21.72 8.76
CA GLN A 512 23.93 22.72 7.89
C GLN A 512 23.82 24.08 8.60
N PRO A 513 23.91 25.20 7.87
CA PRO A 513 23.27 26.46 8.24
C PRO A 513 22.32 26.95 7.10
N PRO A 514 21.58 28.09 7.22
CA PRO A 514 20.13 28.10 7.42
C PRO A 514 19.32 28.72 6.25
N ARG A 515 18.01 28.42 6.18
CA ARG A 515 17.08 28.95 5.15
C ARG A 515 16.66 30.40 5.40
N LYS A 516 16.84 31.26 4.39
CA LYS A 516 16.31 32.64 4.31
C LYS A 516 14.86 32.67 3.81
N ARG A 517 14.03 33.45 4.51
CA ARG A 517 12.67 33.92 4.13
C ARG A 517 12.70 34.88 2.92
N ARG A 518 11.63 34.86 2.11
CA ARG A 518 10.96 35.97 1.37
C ARG A 518 9.92 35.34 0.42
N GLY A 519 8.75 35.88 0.14
CA GLY A 519 8.14 37.16 0.45
C GLY A 519 6.76 37.22 -0.23
N THR A 520 5.88 38.01 0.34
CA THR A 520 4.46 38.24 0.03
C THR A 520 4.22 39.06 -1.25
N GLY A 521 3.06 38.86 -1.90
CA GLY A 521 2.49 39.72 -2.95
C GLY A 521 1.11 39.21 -3.42
N PRO A 522 0.15 40.08 -3.80
CA PRO A 522 -1.23 40.01 -3.31
C PRO A 522 -2.28 39.53 -4.33
N SER A 523 -3.44 39.21 -3.75
CA SER A 523 -4.73 38.78 -4.28
C SER A 523 -5.29 39.56 -5.48
N GLN A 524 -5.90 38.83 -6.41
CA GLN A 524 -6.98 39.31 -7.27
C GLN A 524 -8.15 38.33 -7.19
N PHE A 525 -9.26 38.84 -6.66
CA PHE A 525 -10.60 38.26 -6.69
C PHE A 525 -11.13 38.26 -8.12
N LEU A 526 -11.75 37.15 -8.54
CA LEU A 526 -12.66 37.08 -9.68
C LEU A 526 -13.92 36.35 -9.20
N GLU A 527 -15.02 37.09 -9.16
CA GLU A 527 -16.37 36.63 -8.84
C GLU A 527 -17.07 36.06 -10.09
N LEU A 528 -17.85 34.99 -9.82
CA LEU A 528 -19.08 34.53 -10.48
C LEU A 528 -19.00 33.92 -11.88
N ASP A 529 -19.30 32.61 -11.98
CA ASP A 529 -20.48 32.20 -12.75
C ASP A 529 -21.08 30.87 -12.25
N ASP A 530 -22.41 30.85 -12.18
CA ASP A 530 -23.28 29.77 -11.70
C ASP A 530 -23.34 28.60 -12.70
N GLY A 531 -23.14 27.39 -12.19
CA GLY A 531 -23.20 26.17 -12.99
C GLY A 531 -23.32 24.92 -12.13
N LEU A 532 -24.45 24.80 -11.43
CA LEU A 532 -24.90 23.62 -10.70
C LEU A 532 -24.82 22.36 -11.58
N GLY A 533 -23.80 21.54 -11.34
CA GLY A 533 -23.76 20.12 -11.68
C GLY A 533 -23.64 19.32 -10.39
N THR A 534 -24.75 18.73 -9.96
CA THR A 534 -24.87 17.83 -8.81
C THR A 534 -23.90 16.66 -8.94
N VAL A 535 -23.01 16.48 -7.95
CA VAL A 535 -22.30 15.22 -7.73
C VAL A 535 -22.78 14.67 -6.39
N GLU A 536 -23.72 13.73 -6.48
CA GLU A 536 -24.16 12.89 -5.35
C GLU A 536 -22.99 11.97 -4.92
N GLU A 537 -22.60 12.01 -3.65
CA GLU A 537 -21.68 11.02 -3.07
C GLU A 537 -22.47 9.83 -2.51
N GLU A 538 -22.30 8.69 -3.19
CA GLU A 538 -22.95 7.41 -2.97
C GLU A 538 -22.20 6.53 -1.94
N GLN A 539 -22.95 5.66 -1.27
CA GLN A 539 -22.56 4.70 -0.23
C GLN A 539 -21.37 3.78 -0.53
N ALA A 540 -20.42 3.64 0.40
CA ALA A 540 -19.38 2.61 0.32
C ALA A 540 -19.79 1.26 0.97
N VAL A 541 -20.50 0.43 0.21
CA VAL A 541 -20.47 -1.05 0.30
C VAL A 541 -19.03 -1.51 -0.01
N LYS A 542 -18.44 -2.50 0.68
CA LYS A 542 -17.20 -3.15 0.17
C LYS A 542 -17.51 -3.82 -1.17
N PRO A 543 -17.08 -3.28 -2.32
CA PRO A 543 -17.60 -3.71 -3.60
C PRO A 543 -16.99 -5.07 -3.97
N LYS A 544 -17.81 -5.98 -4.51
CA LYS A 544 -17.30 -7.13 -5.28
C LYS A 544 -16.45 -6.58 -6.42
N LYS A 545 -15.25 -7.14 -6.63
CA LYS A 545 -14.35 -6.76 -7.73
C LYS A 545 -15.13 -6.82 -9.04
N THR A 546 -15.19 -5.69 -9.76
CA THR A 546 -16.00 -5.54 -10.97
C THR A 546 -15.41 -6.35 -12.13
N LEU A 547 -16.23 -6.66 -13.15
CA LEU A 547 -15.74 -7.28 -14.39
C LEU A 547 -14.59 -6.47 -15.00
N SER A 548 -14.64 -5.13 -14.90
CA SER A 548 -13.59 -4.21 -15.33
C SER A 548 -12.23 -4.54 -14.71
N PHE A 549 -12.20 -4.92 -13.42
CA PHE A 549 -10.98 -5.30 -12.73
C PHE A 549 -10.39 -6.60 -13.31
N TYR A 550 -11.21 -7.66 -13.46
CA TYR A 550 -10.73 -8.94 -14.00
C TYR A 550 -10.28 -8.83 -15.46
N MET A 551 -10.97 -8.03 -16.26
CA MET A 551 -10.58 -7.75 -17.65
C MET A 551 -9.29 -6.93 -17.71
N SER A 552 -9.07 -6.00 -16.76
CA SER A 552 -7.79 -5.29 -16.63
C SER A 552 -6.65 -6.24 -16.26
N ILE A 553 -6.85 -7.15 -15.30
CA ILE A 553 -5.85 -8.17 -14.96
C ILE A 553 -5.55 -9.08 -16.16
N THR A 554 -6.57 -9.49 -16.92
CA THR A 554 -6.39 -10.28 -18.15
C THR A 554 -5.60 -9.52 -19.20
N MET A 555 -5.89 -8.23 -19.37
CA MET A 555 -5.14 -7.35 -20.27
C MET A 555 -3.67 -7.25 -19.86
N LEU A 556 -3.38 -7.03 -18.57
CA LEU A 556 -2.01 -6.96 -18.06
C LEU A 556 -1.27 -8.28 -18.26
N ALA A 557 -1.93 -9.42 -18.04
CA ALA A 557 -1.35 -10.74 -18.32
C ALA A 557 -1.03 -10.90 -19.81
N LEU A 558 -1.91 -10.43 -20.70
CA LEU A 558 -1.71 -10.49 -22.14
C LEU A 558 -0.55 -9.59 -22.58
N VAL A 559 -0.41 -8.40 -22.01
CA VAL A 559 0.74 -7.52 -22.21
C VAL A 559 2.04 -8.22 -21.80
N ALA A 560 2.07 -8.81 -20.61
CA ALA A 560 3.22 -9.56 -20.08
C ALA A 560 3.65 -10.68 -21.03
N PHE A 561 2.66 -11.42 -21.52
CA PHE A 561 2.85 -12.51 -22.46
C PHE A 561 3.45 -12.00 -23.78
N VAL A 562 2.86 -10.97 -24.40
CA VAL A 562 3.33 -10.42 -25.69
C VAL A 562 4.76 -9.91 -25.59
N VAL A 563 5.09 -9.14 -24.55
CA VAL A 563 6.45 -8.60 -24.35
C VAL A 563 7.45 -9.73 -24.15
N SER A 564 7.14 -10.68 -23.26
CA SER A 564 8.01 -11.82 -22.99
C SER A 564 8.19 -12.73 -24.19
N TRP A 565 7.14 -12.90 -25.00
CA TRP A 565 7.17 -13.70 -26.20
C TRP A 565 8.05 -13.05 -27.27
N GLU A 566 7.88 -11.75 -27.53
CA GLU A 566 8.66 -11.03 -28.53
C GLU A 566 10.16 -10.95 -28.17
N ALA A 567 10.48 -10.84 -26.88
CA ALA A 567 11.85 -10.81 -26.40
C ALA A 567 12.63 -12.10 -26.66
N THR A 568 11.95 -13.24 -26.85
CA THR A 568 12.57 -14.58 -26.94
C THR A 568 12.41 -15.26 -28.31
N THR A 569 11.46 -14.81 -29.14
CA THR A 569 11.11 -15.46 -30.43
C THR A 569 12.17 -15.32 -31.51
N LEU A 570 12.82 -14.15 -31.61
CA LEU A 570 13.65 -13.81 -32.77
C LEU A 570 14.91 -14.66 -32.87
N ALA A 571 15.54 -15.01 -31.73
CA ALA A 571 16.89 -15.60 -31.66
C ALA A 571 17.10 -16.81 -32.59
N VAL A 572 16.09 -17.67 -32.71
CA VAL A 572 16.15 -18.89 -33.53
C VAL A 572 16.05 -18.60 -35.03
N ALA A 573 15.35 -17.52 -35.41
CA ALA A 573 15.09 -17.13 -36.79
C ALA A 573 16.20 -16.26 -37.40
N ILE A 574 17.07 -15.65 -36.59
CA ILE A 574 18.10 -14.70 -37.02
C ILE A 574 18.94 -15.23 -38.20
N PRO A 575 19.50 -16.46 -38.18
CA PRO A 575 20.32 -16.95 -39.28
C PRO A 575 19.55 -17.02 -40.61
N THR A 576 18.30 -17.52 -40.56
CA THR A 576 17.43 -17.65 -41.73
C THR A 576 17.02 -16.29 -42.29
N ILE A 577 16.68 -15.34 -41.41
CA ILE A 577 16.33 -13.96 -41.79
C ILE A 577 17.53 -13.27 -42.46
N THR A 578 18.70 -13.36 -41.83
CA THR A 578 19.95 -12.77 -42.31
C THR A 578 20.28 -13.29 -43.71
N ARG A 579 20.16 -14.60 -43.92
CA ARG A 579 20.38 -15.21 -45.25
C ARG A 579 19.38 -14.71 -46.29
N LYS A 580 18.08 -14.68 -45.97
CA LYS A 580 17.01 -14.27 -46.89
C LYS A 580 17.05 -12.78 -47.25
N LEU A 581 17.52 -11.93 -46.33
CA LEU A 581 17.60 -10.48 -46.52
C LEU A 581 19.02 -10.01 -46.90
N HIS A 582 19.94 -10.95 -47.14
CA HIS A 582 21.35 -10.68 -47.45
C HIS A 582 22.04 -9.76 -46.42
N GLY A 583 21.71 -9.96 -45.15
CA GLY A 583 22.23 -9.21 -44.03
C GLY A 583 23.66 -9.60 -43.64
N THR A 584 24.31 -8.69 -42.91
CA THR A 584 25.60 -8.92 -42.26
C THR A 584 25.44 -9.50 -40.85
N THR A 585 26.48 -10.15 -40.32
CA THR A 585 26.62 -10.60 -38.93
C THR A 585 26.34 -9.47 -37.94
N LEU A 586 26.83 -8.26 -38.25
CA LEU A 586 26.56 -7.06 -37.47
C LEU A 586 25.05 -6.82 -37.41
N GLU A 587 24.40 -6.69 -38.56
CA GLU A 587 22.95 -6.46 -38.66
C GLU A 587 22.12 -7.55 -37.97
N SER A 588 22.56 -8.81 -38.03
CA SER A 588 21.92 -9.94 -37.33
C SER A 588 21.84 -9.73 -35.83
N PHE A 589 22.95 -9.35 -35.18
CA PHE A 589 22.96 -9.08 -33.75
C PHE A 589 22.22 -7.79 -33.42
N TRP A 590 22.31 -6.77 -34.29
CA TRP A 590 21.54 -5.53 -34.16
C TRP A 590 20.02 -5.77 -34.16
N ALA A 591 19.52 -6.75 -34.90
CA ALA A 591 18.08 -7.08 -34.88
C ALA A 591 17.58 -7.43 -33.46
N SER A 592 18.41 -8.04 -32.62
CA SER A 592 18.07 -8.31 -31.20
C SER A 592 18.41 -7.14 -30.29
N ILE A 593 19.62 -6.58 -30.43
CA ILE A 593 20.13 -5.49 -29.58
C ILE A 593 19.27 -4.23 -29.72
N ALA A 594 18.81 -3.90 -30.92
CA ALA A 594 18.00 -2.71 -31.18
C ALA A 594 16.64 -2.74 -30.45
N PHE A 595 16.01 -3.90 -30.38
CA PHE A 595 14.79 -4.07 -29.59
C PHE A 595 15.07 -3.87 -28.11
N MET A 596 16.10 -4.55 -27.57
CA MET A 596 16.45 -4.44 -26.16
C MET A 596 16.88 -3.02 -25.78
N LEU A 597 17.58 -2.31 -26.67
CA LEU A 597 17.96 -0.91 -26.50
C LEU A 597 16.72 -0.02 -26.40
N GLY A 598 15.75 -0.19 -27.31
CA GLY A 598 14.50 0.55 -27.27
C GLY A 598 13.73 0.31 -25.96
N VAL A 599 13.67 -0.95 -25.50
CA VAL A 599 13.03 -1.32 -24.23
C VAL A 599 13.69 -0.60 -23.06
N VAL A 600 15.01 -0.75 -22.89
CA VAL A 600 15.74 -0.19 -21.75
C VAL A 600 15.66 1.33 -21.70
N VAL A 601 15.86 2.00 -22.83
CA VAL A 601 15.89 3.47 -22.89
C VAL A 601 14.51 4.07 -22.57
N THR A 602 13.43 3.40 -22.96
CA THR A 602 12.08 3.95 -22.81
C THR A 602 11.41 3.63 -21.48
N GLN A 603 11.83 2.57 -20.77
CA GLN A 603 11.21 2.20 -19.49
C GLN A 603 11.15 3.34 -18.47
N PRO A 604 12.26 4.07 -18.16
CA PRO A 604 12.18 5.17 -17.21
C PRO A 604 11.31 6.32 -17.74
N ILE A 605 11.32 6.55 -19.06
CA ILE A 605 10.50 7.57 -19.71
C ILE A 605 9.01 7.26 -19.51
N TYR A 606 8.59 6.03 -19.80
CA TYR A 606 7.19 5.63 -19.60
C TYR A 606 6.79 5.65 -18.13
N SER A 607 7.67 5.25 -17.22
CA SER A 607 7.43 5.33 -15.77
C SER A 607 7.13 6.77 -15.36
N SER A 608 8.07 7.70 -15.59
CA SER A 608 7.92 9.11 -15.21
C SER A 608 6.76 9.81 -15.93
N VAL A 609 6.59 9.55 -17.23
CA VAL A 609 5.47 10.11 -18.01
C VAL A 609 4.13 9.59 -17.48
N SER A 610 4.06 8.35 -17.03
CA SER A 610 2.82 7.78 -16.48
C SER A 610 2.46 8.29 -15.09
N ASP A 611 3.44 8.72 -14.29
CA ASP A 611 3.19 9.38 -13.01
C ASP A 611 2.52 10.76 -13.21
N VAL A 612 2.75 11.38 -14.37
CA VAL A 612 2.30 12.74 -14.67
C VAL A 612 1.05 12.79 -15.56
N LEU A 613 1.02 12.01 -16.64
CA LEU A 613 -0.08 11.97 -17.61
C LEU A 613 -1.16 10.93 -17.25
N GLY A 614 -0.96 10.18 -16.16
CA GLY A 614 -1.77 9.02 -15.80
C GLY A 614 -1.37 7.77 -16.60
N ARG A 615 -1.77 6.59 -16.12
CA ARG A 615 -1.28 5.30 -16.69
C ARG A 615 -1.86 4.94 -18.06
N LYS A 616 -3.08 5.40 -18.37
CA LYS A 616 -3.84 4.96 -19.56
C LYS A 616 -3.24 5.43 -20.89
N PHE A 617 -2.89 6.71 -21.01
CA PHE A 617 -2.34 7.27 -22.26
C PHE A 617 -0.97 6.68 -22.64
N PRO A 618 0.01 6.57 -21.72
CA PRO A 618 1.30 5.98 -22.02
C PRO A 618 1.17 4.51 -22.43
N LEU A 619 0.24 3.75 -21.83
CA LEU A 619 0.01 2.35 -22.20
C LEU A 619 -0.57 2.22 -23.62
N TYR A 620 -1.49 3.11 -24.00
CA TYR A 620 -1.99 3.20 -25.37
C TYR A 620 -0.88 3.52 -26.37
N ALA A 621 -0.10 4.56 -26.09
CA ALA A 621 0.99 4.98 -26.97
C ALA A 621 2.01 3.84 -27.14
N ALA A 622 2.39 3.18 -26.04
CA ALA A 622 3.28 2.04 -26.05
C ALA A 622 2.75 0.88 -26.93
N THR A 623 1.46 0.54 -26.78
CA THR A 623 0.82 -0.52 -27.57
C THR A 623 0.81 -0.19 -29.05
N VAL A 624 0.43 1.04 -29.43
CA VAL A 624 0.39 1.48 -30.84
C VAL A 624 1.79 1.48 -31.45
N VAL A 625 2.79 2.03 -30.76
CA VAL A 625 4.18 2.05 -31.24
C VAL A 625 4.71 0.63 -31.42
N PHE A 626 4.40 -0.29 -30.51
CA PHE A 626 4.75 -1.71 -30.62
C PHE A 626 4.08 -2.38 -31.83
N SER A 627 2.78 -2.14 -32.06
CA SER A 627 2.05 -2.67 -33.22
C SER A 627 2.60 -2.13 -34.54
N VAL A 628 2.88 -0.83 -34.62
CA VAL A 628 3.52 -0.22 -35.81
C VAL A 628 4.89 -0.84 -36.07
N GLY A 629 5.71 -1.01 -35.03
CA GLY A 629 6.99 -1.70 -35.15
C GLY A 629 6.85 -3.14 -35.68
N SER A 630 5.84 -3.86 -35.20
CA SER A 630 5.54 -5.23 -35.64
C SER A 630 5.13 -5.30 -37.11
N ILE A 631 4.38 -4.31 -37.60
CA ILE A 631 4.03 -4.17 -39.03
C ILE A 631 5.29 -3.89 -39.86
N VAL A 632 6.13 -2.94 -39.42
CA VAL A 632 7.39 -2.59 -40.12
C VAL A 632 8.32 -3.79 -40.18
N PHE A 633 8.43 -4.57 -39.11
CA PHE A 633 9.19 -5.82 -39.07
C PHE A 633 8.64 -6.83 -40.08
N ALA A 634 7.33 -7.07 -40.08
CA ALA A 634 6.70 -8.06 -40.95
C ALA A 634 6.81 -7.71 -42.44
N LEU A 635 6.82 -6.42 -42.77
CA LEU A 635 6.95 -5.90 -44.14
C LEU A 635 8.41 -5.66 -44.57
N ALA A 636 9.40 -5.96 -43.71
CA ALA A 636 10.79 -5.66 -44.01
C ALA A 636 11.31 -6.45 -45.22
N ASN A 637 11.99 -5.75 -46.13
CA ASN A 637 12.62 -6.31 -47.33
C ASN A 637 14.15 -6.27 -47.30
N ASN A 638 14.74 -5.69 -46.25
CA ASN A 638 16.17 -5.69 -45.98
C ASN A 638 16.38 -5.61 -44.46
N MET A 639 17.62 -5.85 -44.02
CA MET A 639 17.93 -5.84 -42.59
C MET A 639 17.73 -4.48 -41.93
N SER A 640 17.99 -3.37 -42.63
CA SER A 640 17.86 -2.03 -42.04
C SER A 640 16.41 -1.70 -41.67
N ILE A 641 15.44 -2.00 -42.53
CA ILE A 641 14.01 -1.83 -42.24
C ILE A 641 13.57 -2.79 -41.12
N LEU A 642 14.11 -4.01 -41.11
CA LEU A 642 13.83 -4.96 -40.04
C LEU A 642 14.31 -4.43 -38.68
N ILE A 643 15.55 -3.91 -38.62
CA ILE A 643 16.13 -3.30 -37.43
C ILE A 643 15.30 -2.07 -37.01
N LEU A 644 14.85 -1.24 -37.95
CA LEU A 644 13.93 -0.12 -37.65
C LEU A 644 12.63 -0.61 -37.00
N GLY A 645 12.03 -1.68 -37.54
CA GLY A 645 10.87 -2.33 -36.94
C GLY A 645 11.15 -2.79 -35.50
N ARG A 646 12.33 -3.38 -35.26
CA ARG A 646 12.79 -3.81 -33.93
C ARG A 646 13.00 -2.65 -32.96
N VAL A 647 13.56 -1.52 -33.42
CA VAL A 647 13.65 -0.30 -32.61
C VAL A 647 12.26 0.14 -32.18
N LEU A 648 11.31 0.27 -33.11
CA LEU A 648 9.94 0.68 -32.81
C LEU A 648 9.24 -0.30 -31.86
N GLN A 649 9.36 -1.62 -32.10
CA GLN A 649 8.87 -2.63 -31.16
C GLN A 649 9.51 -2.47 -29.78
N GLY A 650 10.80 -2.19 -29.70
CA GLY A 650 11.48 -1.96 -28.42
C GLY A 650 10.97 -0.72 -27.70
N LEU A 651 10.81 0.39 -28.42
CA LEU A 651 10.26 1.64 -27.88
C LEU A 651 8.83 1.45 -27.36
N GLY A 652 8.00 0.62 -27.98
CA GLY A 652 6.69 0.27 -27.44
C GLY A 652 6.77 -0.75 -26.29
N GLY A 653 7.65 -1.75 -26.44
CA GLY A 653 7.81 -2.86 -25.50
C GLY A 653 8.29 -2.42 -24.12
N GLY A 654 9.16 -1.40 -24.04
CA GLY A 654 9.57 -0.83 -22.77
C GLY A 654 8.41 -0.25 -21.96
N GLY A 655 7.51 0.47 -22.61
CA GLY A 655 6.29 0.98 -21.99
C GLY A 655 5.35 -0.13 -21.57
N LEU A 656 5.12 -1.12 -22.43
CA LEU A 656 4.28 -2.27 -22.14
C LEU A 656 4.78 -3.04 -20.90
N ASP A 657 6.09 -3.30 -20.80
CA ASP A 657 6.70 -4.05 -19.71
C ASP A 657 6.61 -3.31 -18.36
N VAL A 658 7.00 -2.03 -18.33
CA VAL A 658 7.04 -1.25 -17.08
C VAL A 658 5.62 -0.88 -16.60
N LEU A 659 4.75 -0.44 -17.51
CA LEU A 659 3.40 0.01 -17.15
C LEU A 659 2.55 -1.14 -16.69
N GLN A 660 2.80 -2.36 -17.16
CA GLN A 660 2.11 -3.53 -16.66
C GLN A 660 2.36 -3.74 -15.16
N ALA A 661 3.63 -3.64 -14.73
CA ALA A 661 4.00 -3.78 -13.32
C ALA A 661 3.44 -2.63 -12.46
N VAL A 662 3.54 -1.39 -12.95
CA VAL A 662 3.05 -0.19 -12.26
C VAL A 662 1.53 -0.19 -12.12
N ILE A 663 0.78 -0.46 -13.20
CA ILE A 663 -0.69 -0.52 -13.15
C ILE A 663 -1.13 -1.65 -12.24
N LEU A 664 -0.45 -2.81 -12.25
CA LEU A 664 -0.77 -3.90 -11.34
C LEU A 664 -0.62 -3.48 -9.88
N SER A 665 0.44 -2.76 -9.51
CA SER A 665 0.60 -2.26 -8.15
C SER A 665 -0.49 -1.26 -7.77
N ASP A 666 -0.92 -0.41 -8.70
CA ASP A 666 -1.92 0.63 -8.45
C ASP A 666 -3.33 0.05 -8.24
N ILE A 667 -3.72 -1.00 -8.99
CA ILE A 667 -5.09 -1.57 -8.93
C ILE A 667 -5.24 -2.69 -7.89
N THR A 668 -4.16 -3.16 -7.28
CA THR A 668 -4.17 -4.27 -6.29
C THR A 668 -3.74 -3.81 -4.91
N THR A 669 -4.44 -4.31 -3.88
CA THR A 669 -4.06 -4.08 -2.48
C THR A 669 -2.82 -4.89 -2.09
N LEU A 670 -2.02 -4.41 -1.12
CA LEU A 670 -0.81 -5.10 -0.66
C LEU A 670 -1.03 -6.57 -0.27
N LYS A 671 -2.22 -6.90 0.27
CA LYS A 671 -2.58 -8.25 0.72
C LYS A 671 -2.80 -9.24 -0.43
N GLU A 672 -3.39 -8.79 -1.55
CA GLU A 672 -3.73 -9.66 -2.70
C GLU A 672 -2.69 -9.60 -3.83
N ARG A 673 -1.84 -8.56 -3.84
CA ARG A 673 -0.82 -8.33 -4.87
C ARG A 673 0.06 -9.54 -5.21
N PRO A 674 0.52 -10.38 -4.24
CA PRO A 674 1.31 -11.58 -4.57
C PRO A 674 0.59 -12.57 -5.50
N LEU A 675 -0.73 -12.73 -5.35
CA LEU A 675 -1.55 -13.61 -6.20
C LEU A 675 -1.51 -13.14 -7.66
N TYR A 676 -1.74 -11.85 -7.89
CA TYR A 676 -1.78 -11.29 -9.24
C TYR A 676 -0.40 -11.14 -9.87
N ILE A 677 0.65 -10.89 -9.09
CA ILE A 677 2.04 -11.02 -9.54
C ILE A 677 2.31 -12.45 -10.01
N GLY A 678 1.77 -13.46 -9.31
CA GLY A 678 1.82 -14.85 -9.74
C GLY A 678 1.19 -15.08 -11.11
N PHE A 679 0.00 -14.51 -11.37
CA PHE A 679 -0.63 -14.57 -12.69
C PHE A 679 0.20 -13.91 -13.80
N MET A 680 0.78 -12.73 -13.54
CA MET A 680 1.68 -12.09 -14.50
C MET A 680 2.92 -12.95 -14.78
N SER A 681 3.50 -13.54 -13.73
CA SER A 681 4.68 -14.40 -13.84
C SER A 681 4.40 -15.66 -14.65
N LEU A 682 3.19 -16.21 -14.55
CA LEU A 682 2.75 -17.32 -15.39
C LEU A 682 2.67 -16.92 -16.87
N ALA A 683 2.10 -15.75 -17.18
CA ALA A 683 2.03 -15.26 -18.55
C ALA A 683 3.42 -15.03 -19.17
N ILE A 684 4.35 -14.44 -18.40
CA ILE A 684 5.76 -14.26 -18.78
C ILE A 684 6.43 -15.62 -19.00
N ALA A 685 6.23 -16.58 -18.10
CA ALA A 685 6.80 -17.92 -18.22
C ALA A 685 6.32 -18.64 -19.49
N VAL A 686 5.02 -18.56 -19.78
CA VAL A 686 4.45 -19.15 -21.01
C VAL A 686 5.07 -18.47 -22.24
N GLY A 687 5.11 -17.14 -22.30
CA GLY A 687 5.70 -16.40 -23.42
C GLY A 687 7.18 -16.70 -23.65
N SER A 688 7.97 -16.77 -22.58
CA SER A 688 9.40 -17.09 -22.64
C SER A 688 9.68 -18.51 -23.13
N VAL A 689 8.86 -19.48 -22.73
CA VAL A 689 9.04 -20.90 -23.11
C VAL A 689 8.54 -21.18 -24.52
N THR A 690 7.38 -20.63 -24.89
CA THR A 690 6.79 -20.87 -26.22
C THR A 690 7.46 -20.04 -27.31
N GLY A 691 8.09 -18.92 -26.97
CA GLY A 691 8.70 -18.01 -27.94
C GLY A 691 9.69 -18.65 -28.90
N PRO A 692 10.78 -19.26 -28.42
CA PRO A 692 11.75 -19.92 -29.28
C PRO A 692 11.12 -21.03 -30.14
N ALA A 693 10.21 -21.82 -29.57
CA ALA A 693 9.57 -22.92 -30.28
C ALA A 693 8.66 -22.44 -31.42
N VAL A 694 7.83 -21.42 -31.17
CA VAL A 694 6.92 -20.87 -32.19
C VAL A 694 7.69 -20.07 -33.24
N GLY A 695 8.69 -19.27 -32.84
CA GLY A 695 9.55 -18.54 -33.78
C GLY A 695 10.30 -19.49 -34.73
N ALA A 696 10.76 -20.61 -34.20
CA ALA A 696 11.38 -21.65 -35.00
C ALA A 696 10.36 -22.34 -35.94
N ALA A 697 9.16 -22.66 -35.45
CA ALA A 697 8.11 -23.25 -36.27
C ALA A 697 7.68 -22.35 -37.43
N PHE A 698 7.53 -21.04 -37.21
CA PHE A 698 7.27 -20.09 -38.29
C PHE A 698 8.42 -20.01 -39.29
N THR A 699 9.65 -20.14 -38.82
CA THR A 699 10.84 -20.13 -39.69
C THR A 699 10.92 -21.38 -40.57
N ASP A 700 10.61 -22.56 -40.01
CA ASP A 700 10.75 -23.85 -40.69
C ASP A 700 9.53 -24.20 -41.57
N TYR A 701 8.31 -23.85 -41.17
CA TYR A 701 7.08 -24.36 -41.82
C TYR A 701 6.20 -23.31 -42.52
N VAL A 702 6.35 -22.02 -42.19
CA VAL A 702 5.47 -20.96 -42.72
C VAL A 702 6.31 -19.88 -43.39
N GLU A 703 6.51 -18.76 -42.71
CA GLU A 703 7.41 -17.69 -43.11
C GLU A 703 7.82 -16.90 -41.87
N TRP A 704 9.10 -16.52 -41.76
CA TRP A 704 9.63 -15.78 -40.61
C TRP A 704 8.90 -14.45 -40.35
N ARG A 705 8.23 -13.87 -41.36
CA ARG A 705 7.44 -12.64 -41.25
C ARG A 705 6.27 -12.78 -40.27
N TRP A 706 5.76 -14.00 -40.07
CA TRP A 706 4.68 -14.26 -39.11
C TRP A 706 5.07 -13.98 -37.66
N ILE A 707 6.37 -13.91 -37.35
CA ILE A 707 6.86 -13.41 -36.06
C ILE A 707 6.34 -12.00 -35.79
N GLY A 708 6.25 -11.13 -36.81
CA GLY A 708 5.65 -9.80 -36.66
C GLY A 708 4.12 -9.83 -36.71
N TRP A 709 3.52 -10.59 -37.64
CA TRP A 709 2.07 -10.61 -37.81
C TRP A 709 1.31 -11.17 -36.60
N VAL A 710 1.87 -12.16 -35.90
CA VAL A 710 1.20 -12.81 -34.76
C VAL A 710 1.00 -11.86 -33.57
N ASN A 711 1.79 -10.78 -33.48
CA ASN A 711 1.66 -9.78 -32.42
C ASN A 711 0.43 -8.87 -32.60
N LEU A 712 -0.07 -8.68 -33.82
CA LEU A 712 -1.16 -7.74 -34.10
C LEU A 712 -2.52 -8.16 -33.52
N PRO A 713 -2.94 -9.44 -33.61
CA PRO A 713 -4.16 -9.89 -32.92
C PRO A 713 -4.12 -9.66 -31.42
N PHE A 714 -3.00 -9.98 -30.75
CA PHE A 714 -2.88 -9.80 -29.30
C PHE A 714 -2.86 -8.33 -28.90
N THR A 715 -2.08 -7.50 -29.60
CA THR A 715 -2.04 -6.06 -29.34
C THR A 715 -3.38 -5.38 -29.67
N GLY A 716 -4.10 -5.86 -30.68
CA GLY A 716 -5.48 -5.44 -30.97
C GLY A 716 -6.45 -5.76 -29.82
N ILE A 717 -6.38 -6.96 -29.25
CA ILE A 717 -7.17 -7.32 -28.06
C ILE A 717 -6.78 -6.44 -26.87
N VAL A 718 -5.49 -6.21 -26.64
CA VAL A 718 -5.02 -5.30 -25.58
C VAL A 718 -5.62 -3.90 -25.76
N LEU A 719 -5.56 -3.31 -26.97
CA LEU A 719 -6.16 -2.00 -27.25
C LEU A 719 -7.66 -1.96 -26.93
N LEU A 720 -8.40 -2.99 -27.32
CA LEU A 720 -9.83 -3.10 -27.00
C LEU A 720 -10.06 -3.18 -25.49
N LEU A 721 -9.26 -3.97 -24.78
CA LEU A 721 -9.39 -4.11 -23.32
C LEU A 721 -9.03 -2.82 -22.57
N ILE A 722 -8.01 -2.09 -23.03
CA ILE A 722 -7.67 -0.76 -22.48
C ILE A 722 -8.83 0.22 -22.72
N PHE A 723 -9.49 0.15 -23.88
CA PHE A 723 -10.61 1.04 -24.22
C PHE A 723 -11.82 0.80 -23.31
N PHE A 724 -12.26 -0.45 -23.20
CA PHE A 724 -13.51 -0.80 -22.54
C PHE A 724 -13.39 -1.02 -21.02
N PHE A 725 -12.22 -1.41 -20.50
CA PHE A 725 -12.12 -1.90 -19.12
C PHE A 725 -11.09 -1.21 -18.24
N LEU A 726 -10.13 -0.45 -18.79
CA LEU A 726 -9.19 0.31 -17.98
C LEU A 726 -9.75 1.71 -17.68
N HIS A 727 -10.41 1.82 -16.53
CA HIS A 727 -10.92 3.07 -15.97
C HIS A 727 -10.02 3.48 -14.79
N LEU A 728 -9.22 4.52 -15.01
CA LEU A 728 -8.32 5.10 -14.02
C LEU A 728 -8.66 6.57 -13.85
N GLN A 729 -8.62 7.08 -12.62
CA GLN A 729 -8.90 8.49 -12.37
C GLN A 729 -7.82 9.39 -12.99
N PRO A 730 -8.21 10.46 -13.71
CA PRO A 730 -7.25 11.43 -14.23
C PRO A 730 -6.64 12.26 -13.09
N LEU A 731 -5.38 12.67 -13.25
CA LEU A 731 -4.72 13.61 -12.34
C LEU A 731 -5.14 15.06 -12.68
N ASP A 732 -5.71 15.79 -11.72
CA ASP A 732 -6.18 17.18 -11.89
C ASP A 732 -5.03 18.20 -11.84
N MET A 733 -4.18 18.21 -12.87
CA MET A 733 -3.17 19.26 -13.08
C MET A 733 -3.15 19.73 -14.54
N THR A 734 -2.81 21.00 -14.75
CA THR A 734 -2.65 21.57 -16.09
C THR A 734 -1.47 20.92 -16.85
N LEU A 735 -1.64 20.69 -18.15
CA LEU A 735 -0.66 19.95 -18.99
C LEU A 735 0.74 20.60 -19.01
N ALA A 736 0.79 21.94 -18.86
CA ALA A 736 2.05 22.68 -18.75
C ALA A 736 2.75 22.51 -17.40
N ALA A 737 2.02 22.41 -16.29
CA ALA A 737 2.59 22.10 -14.98
C ALA A 737 3.08 20.65 -14.93
N LYS A 738 2.27 19.73 -15.49
CA LYS A 738 2.58 18.31 -15.67
C LYS A 738 3.93 18.09 -16.38
N ILE A 739 4.12 18.68 -17.56
CA ILE A 739 5.36 18.52 -18.35
C ILE A 739 6.59 19.11 -17.65
N ARG A 740 6.41 20.14 -16.81
CA ARG A 740 7.51 20.82 -16.12
C ARG A 740 8.05 20.03 -14.92
N CYS A 741 7.26 19.11 -14.35
CA CYS A 741 7.70 18.24 -13.25
C CYS A 741 8.58 17.07 -13.71
N LEU A 742 8.62 16.77 -15.01
CA LEU A 742 9.42 15.67 -15.55
C LEU A 742 10.92 16.02 -15.58
N ASP A 743 11.76 15.08 -15.15
CA ASP A 743 13.21 15.19 -15.26
C ASP A 743 13.71 14.83 -16.67
N TRP A 744 13.52 15.77 -17.60
CA TRP A 744 14.02 15.67 -18.98
C TRP A 744 15.54 15.48 -19.06
N GLY A 745 16.29 16.04 -18.11
CA GLY A 745 17.74 15.94 -18.07
C GLY A 745 18.20 14.52 -17.72
N GLY A 746 17.65 13.93 -16.67
CA GLY A 746 17.95 12.55 -16.27
C GLY A 746 17.55 11.55 -17.35
N MET A 747 16.36 11.72 -17.94
CA MET A 747 15.90 10.89 -19.06
C MET A 747 16.84 10.97 -20.27
N LEU A 748 17.27 12.18 -20.65
CA LEU A 748 18.18 12.38 -21.79
C LEU A 748 19.58 11.79 -21.51
N LEU A 749 20.12 12.01 -20.31
CA LEU A 749 21.41 11.47 -19.89
C LEU A 749 21.41 9.94 -19.88
N PHE A 750 20.36 9.33 -19.33
CA PHE A 750 20.21 7.87 -19.32
C PHE A 750 20.06 7.31 -20.74
N ALA A 751 19.19 7.90 -21.56
CA ALA A 751 18.94 7.46 -22.93
C ALA A 751 20.20 7.54 -23.81
N THR A 752 20.89 8.67 -23.78
CA THR A 752 22.10 8.90 -24.59
C THR A 752 23.30 8.12 -24.05
N GLY A 753 23.50 8.08 -22.73
CA GLY A 753 24.55 7.31 -22.09
C GLY A 753 24.44 5.82 -22.37
N THR A 754 23.25 5.25 -22.18
CA THR A 754 22.96 3.83 -22.47
C THR A 754 23.14 3.52 -23.94
N SER A 755 22.65 4.38 -24.83
CA SER A 755 22.79 4.19 -26.28
C SER A 755 24.26 4.19 -26.70
N PHE A 756 25.04 5.20 -26.35
CA PHE A 756 26.45 5.27 -26.74
C PHE A 756 27.27 4.12 -26.16
N PHE A 757 27.01 3.73 -24.91
CA PHE A 757 27.69 2.62 -24.27
C PHE A 757 27.34 1.27 -24.94
N ALA A 758 26.07 1.00 -25.23
CA ALA A 758 25.65 -0.24 -25.87
C ALA A 758 26.01 -0.31 -27.37
N LEU A 759 25.78 0.77 -28.14
CA LEU A 759 26.10 0.83 -29.59
C LEU A 759 27.60 0.61 -29.83
N SER A 760 28.45 1.20 -28.99
CA SER A 760 29.91 1.08 -29.15
C SER A 760 30.41 -0.34 -28.87
N LEU A 761 29.82 -1.03 -27.88
CA LEU A 761 30.09 -2.45 -27.62
C LEU A 761 29.64 -3.33 -28.78
N SER A 762 28.43 -3.11 -29.32
CA SER A 762 27.85 -4.03 -30.31
C SER A 762 28.57 -4.07 -31.65
N TRP A 763 29.28 -2.99 -32.04
CA TRP A 763 30.06 -2.96 -33.28
C TRP A 763 31.58 -3.14 -33.10
N ALA A 764 32.04 -3.37 -31.87
CA ALA A 764 33.46 -3.54 -31.58
C ALA A 764 34.02 -4.80 -32.27
N ASP A 765 35.13 -4.64 -32.99
CA ASP A 765 35.74 -5.60 -33.94
C ASP A 765 34.82 -6.06 -35.10
N ALA A 766 33.51 -5.79 -35.06
CA ALA A 766 32.58 -6.09 -36.15
C ALA A 766 32.62 -5.03 -37.26
N LEU A 767 32.59 -3.74 -36.90
CA LEU A 767 32.67 -2.61 -37.84
C LEU A 767 33.97 -1.81 -37.69
N TYR A 768 34.40 -1.62 -36.44
CA TYR A 768 35.60 -0.87 -36.10
C TYR A 768 36.42 -1.63 -35.04
N PRO A 769 37.77 -1.65 -35.15
CA PRO A 769 38.62 -2.29 -34.15
C PRO A 769 38.39 -1.72 -32.74
N TRP A 770 38.63 -2.53 -31.70
CA TRP A 770 38.55 -2.06 -30.30
C TRP A 770 39.36 -0.79 -30.02
N ALA A 771 40.57 -0.69 -30.57
CA ALA A 771 41.45 0.47 -30.37
C ALA A 771 41.04 1.71 -31.19
N SER A 772 40.05 1.60 -32.08
CA SER A 772 39.58 2.70 -32.90
C SER A 772 38.93 3.78 -32.03
N TRP A 773 39.27 5.04 -32.30
CA TRP A 773 38.61 6.17 -31.64
C TRP A 773 37.10 6.17 -31.87
N LYS A 774 36.60 5.61 -32.99
CA LYS A 774 35.18 5.46 -33.28
C LYS A 774 34.46 4.48 -32.33
N THR A 775 35.20 3.59 -31.67
CA THR A 775 34.68 2.66 -30.66
C THR A 775 34.91 3.22 -29.26
N LEU A 776 36.14 3.64 -28.94
CA LEU A 776 36.51 4.12 -27.60
C LEU A 776 35.80 5.43 -27.21
N THR A 777 35.66 6.37 -28.15
CA THR A 777 35.04 7.68 -27.84
C THR A 777 33.59 7.53 -27.39
N PRO A 778 32.67 6.91 -28.16
CA PRO A 778 31.29 6.72 -27.69
C PRO A 778 31.21 5.81 -26.46
N LEU A 779 32.09 4.82 -26.31
CA LEU A 779 32.12 3.97 -25.11
C LEU A 779 32.44 4.79 -23.84
N ILE A 780 33.51 5.58 -23.89
CA ILE A 780 33.95 6.42 -22.78
C ILE A 780 32.94 7.53 -22.52
N VAL A 781 32.43 8.19 -23.56
CA VAL A 781 31.41 9.24 -23.43
C VAL A 781 30.12 8.65 -22.84
N GLY A 782 29.67 7.49 -23.30
CA GLY A 782 28.50 6.79 -22.74
C GLY A 782 28.69 6.48 -21.26
N ALA A 783 29.84 5.93 -20.88
CA ALA A 783 30.17 5.68 -19.47
C ALA A 783 30.21 6.97 -18.63
N LEU A 784 30.82 8.03 -19.15
CA LEU A 784 30.87 9.34 -18.49
C LEU A 784 29.48 9.95 -18.33
N LEU A 785 28.58 9.82 -19.32
CA LEU A 785 27.19 10.30 -19.21
C LEU A 785 26.41 9.54 -18.13
N LEU A 786 26.58 8.21 -18.06
CA LEU A 786 25.97 7.39 -17.00
C LEU A 786 26.56 7.69 -15.62
N VAL A 787 27.85 8.00 -15.50
CA VAL A 787 28.45 8.47 -14.24
C VAL A 787 27.94 9.87 -13.88
N THR A 788 27.81 10.74 -14.87
CA THR A 788 27.27 12.10 -14.68
C THR A 788 25.83 12.04 -14.20
N LEU A 789 25.03 11.10 -14.72
CA LEU A 789 23.66 10.84 -14.26
C LEU A 789 23.61 10.62 -12.74
N ILE A 790 24.51 9.79 -12.17
CA ILE A 790 24.57 9.54 -10.71
C ILE A 790 24.69 10.85 -9.93
N SER A 791 25.57 11.76 -10.36
CA SER A 791 25.75 13.06 -9.72
C SER A 791 24.63 14.06 -10.02
N TYR A 792 23.94 13.91 -11.14
CA TYR A 792 22.85 14.77 -11.57
C TYR A 792 21.55 14.47 -10.82
N GLU A 793 21.22 13.19 -10.60
CA GLU A 793 19.99 12.72 -9.94
C GLU A 793 19.79 13.25 -8.50
N ALA A 794 20.81 13.85 -7.88
CA ALA A 794 20.70 14.55 -6.62
C ALA A 794 20.05 15.95 -6.71
N ARG A 795 19.82 16.48 -7.92
CA ARG A 795 19.32 17.85 -8.18
C ARG A 795 17.84 17.96 -8.53
N PRO A 796 17.24 17.08 -9.36
CA PRO A 796 15.83 17.15 -9.74
C PRO A 796 14.90 17.03 -8.53
N VAL A 797 13.70 17.61 -8.64
CA VAL A 797 12.64 17.47 -7.63
C VAL A 797 12.05 16.06 -7.66
N GLU A 798 11.77 15.54 -8.86
CA GLU A 798 11.32 14.16 -9.12
C GLU A 798 12.36 13.42 -9.99
N PRO A 799 13.44 12.89 -9.39
CA PRO A 799 14.51 12.18 -10.09
C PRO A 799 14.01 10.89 -10.77
N VAL A 800 14.57 10.56 -11.94
CA VAL A 800 14.28 9.30 -12.65
C VAL A 800 14.79 8.10 -11.86
N PHE A 801 15.95 8.26 -11.21
CA PHE A 801 16.57 7.26 -10.34
C PHE A 801 16.73 7.85 -8.93
N PRO A 802 15.67 7.81 -8.09
CA PRO A 802 15.71 8.45 -6.78
C PRO A 802 16.90 7.97 -5.94
N PRO A 803 17.85 8.85 -5.56
CA PRO A 803 19.06 8.45 -4.84
C PRO A 803 18.77 7.72 -3.52
N ARG A 804 17.61 8.03 -2.91
CA ARG A 804 17.10 7.38 -1.70
C ARG A 804 16.88 5.86 -1.84
N ILE A 805 16.69 5.34 -3.04
CA ILE A 805 16.56 3.89 -3.31
C ILE A 805 17.93 3.20 -3.31
N PHE A 806 19.03 3.95 -3.47
CA PHE A 806 20.38 3.39 -3.54
C PHE A 806 21.13 3.43 -2.20
N SER A 807 20.54 3.97 -1.12
CA SER A 807 21.19 4.08 0.20
C SER A 807 21.39 2.72 0.89
N GLY A 808 20.42 1.81 0.77
CA GLY A 808 20.47 0.50 1.42
C GLY A 808 21.32 -0.53 0.68
N ILE A 809 22.27 -1.18 1.37
CA ILE A 809 23.09 -2.29 0.81
C ILE A 809 22.21 -3.42 0.26
N THR A 810 21.13 -3.78 0.96
CA THR A 810 20.21 -4.85 0.51
C THR A 810 19.57 -4.51 -0.84
N LEU A 811 19.18 -3.25 -1.02
CA LEU A 811 18.50 -2.76 -2.21
C LEU A 811 19.49 -2.58 -3.38
N GLY A 812 20.65 -2.00 -3.12
CA GLY A 812 21.75 -1.91 -4.10
C GLY A 812 22.22 -3.29 -4.58
N THR A 813 22.40 -4.25 -3.66
CA THR A 813 22.75 -5.64 -4.05
C THR A 813 21.64 -6.34 -4.81
N ALA A 814 20.36 -6.00 -4.59
CA ALA A 814 19.25 -6.53 -5.38
C ALA A 814 19.27 -6.00 -6.82
N LEU A 815 19.54 -4.70 -7.02
CA LEU A 815 19.65 -4.09 -8.35
C LEU A 815 20.86 -4.64 -9.13
N VAL A 816 22.01 -4.80 -8.45
CA VAL A 816 23.21 -5.44 -9.04
C VAL A 816 22.94 -6.90 -9.39
N SER A 817 22.27 -7.65 -8.50
CA SER A 817 21.83 -9.03 -8.77
C SER A 817 20.89 -9.08 -9.99
N GLY A 818 19.93 -8.15 -10.08
CA GLY A 818 19.03 -8.01 -11.23
C GLY A 818 19.79 -7.79 -12.53
N PHE A 819 20.76 -6.87 -12.54
CA PHE A 819 21.61 -6.58 -13.70
C PHE A 819 22.35 -7.83 -14.20
N PHE A 820 23.07 -8.55 -13.33
CA PHE A 820 23.78 -9.76 -13.73
C PHE A 820 22.84 -10.89 -14.14
N ASN A 821 21.69 -11.02 -13.49
CA ASN A 821 20.70 -12.03 -13.84
C ASN A 821 20.16 -11.80 -15.25
N GLY A 822 19.82 -10.56 -15.59
CA GLY A 822 19.39 -10.19 -16.94
C GLY A 822 20.49 -10.37 -17.98
N MET A 823 21.73 -9.98 -17.66
CA MET A 823 22.91 -10.18 -18.51
C MET A 823 23.07 -11.64 -18.90
N ILE A 824 23.00 -12.56 -17.94
CA ILE A 824 23.17 -14.00 -18.20
C ILE A 824 21.96 -14.57 -18.94
N MET A 825 20.75 -14.32 -18.44
CA MET A 825 19.53 -14.95 -18.94
C MET A 825 19.25 -14.60 -20.40
N TYR A 826 19.28 -13.31 -20.76
CA TYR A 826 18.97 -12.88 -22.12
C TYR A 826 20.11 -13.16 -23.11
N SER A 827 21.37 -13.21 -22.64
CA SER A 827 22.48 -13.67 -23.48
C SER A 827 22.33 -15.16 -23.79
N LEU A 828 21.98 -16.00 -22.81
CA LEU A 828 21.71 -17.41 -23.03
C LEU A 828 20.56 -17.61 -24.03
N ILE A 829 19.45 -16.91 -23.85
CA ILE A 829 18.29 -17.02 -24.77
C ILE A 829 18.68 -16.65 -26.21
N LEU A 830 19.51 -15.62 -26.39
CA LEU A 830 19.96 -15.20 -27.72
C LEU A 830 20.95 -16.19 -28.36
N TYR A 831 21.98 -16.60 -27.63
CA TYR A 831 23.11 -17.34 -28.20
C TYR A 831 22.96 -18.86 -28.15
N LEU A 832 22.15 -19.40 -27.24
CA LEU A 832 21.99 -20.85 -27.09
C LEU A 832 21.39 -21.54 -28.34
N PRO A 833 20.35 -21.00 -28.99
CA PRO A 833 19.86 -21.57 -30.24
C PRO A 833 20.88 -21.45 -31.37
N LEU A 834 21.62 -20.34 -31.44
CA LEU A 834 22.69 -20.14 -32.41
C LEU A 834 23.80 -21.18 -32.24
N PHE A 835 24.18 -21.49 -30.99
CA PHE A 835 25.14 -22.53 -30.64
C PHE A 835 24.69 -23.91 -31.14
N PHE A 836 23.43 -24.30 -30.94
CA PHE A 836 22.92 -25.58 -31.44
C PHE A 836 22.79 -25.65 -32.96
N GLN A 837 22.48 -24.53 -33.61
CA GLN A 837 22.44 -24.47 -35.08
C GLN A 837 23.85 -24.50 -35.69
N ALA A 838 24.82 -23.81 -35.09
CA ALA A 838 26.17 -23.69 -35.62
C ALA A 838 27.05 -24.92 -35.30
N ILE A 839 27.02 -25.44 -34.07
CA ILE A 839 27.90 -26.53 -33.63
C ILE A 839 27.26 -27.90 -33.85
N PHE A 840 26.01 -28.06 -33.44
CA PHE A 840 25.29 -29.33 -33.55
C PHE A 840 24.54 -29.48 -34.87
N LEU A 841 24.64 -28.49 -35.77
CA LEU A 841 24.01 -28.47 -37.10
C LEU A 841 22.52 -28.84 -37.09
N ARG A 842 21.81 -28.43 -36.02
CA ARG A 842 20.39 -28.72 -35.88
C ARG A 842 19.57 -27.72 -36.68
N ALA A 843 18.49 -28.21 -37.29
CA ALA A 843 17.45 -27.36 -37.85
C ALA A 843 16.88 -26.40 -36.78
N PRO A 844 16.40 -25.21 -37.15
CA PRO A 844 15.93 -24.17 -36.23
C PRO A 844 14.98 -24.71 -35.15
N LEU A 845 13.93 -25.48 -35.50
CA LEU A 845 13.01 -26.04 -34.51
C LEU A 845 13.70 -26.98 -33.53
N ARG A 846 14.57 -27.87 -34.00
CA ARG A 846 15.27 -28.80 -33.10
C ARG A 846 16.29 -28.08 -32.21
N ALA A 847 16.90 -27.00 -32.69
CA ALA A 847 17.78 -26.16 -31.89
C ALA A 847 17.01 -25.42 -30.78
N ALA A 848 15.83 -24.88 -31.08
CA ALA A 848 14.94 -24.29 -30.08
C ALA A 848 14.50 -25.30 -29.02
N LEU A 849 14.10 -26.51 -29.45
CA LEU A 849 13.72 -27.59 -28.53
C LEU A 849 14.88 -28.02 -27.63
N SER A 850 16.13 -27.98 -28.12
CA SER A 850 17.32 -28.30 -27.33
C SER A 850 17.67 -27.24 -26.27
N ALA A 851 17.08 -26.05 -26.34
CA ALA A 851 17.19 -24.99 -25.32
C ALA A 851 16.04 -25.00 -24.29
N LEU A 852 15.01 -25.84 -24.48
CA LEU A 852 13.89 -25.94 -23.53
C LEU A 852 14.29 -26.37 -22.11
N PRO A 853 15.28 -27.25 -21.87
CA PRO A 853 15.62 -27.66 -20.50
C PRO A 853 15.95 -26.48 -19.58
N VAL A 854 16.80 -25.54 -20.01
CA VAL A 854 17.12 -24.37 -19.19
C VAL A 854 15.91 -23.45 -19.00
N CYS A 855 15.06 -23.30 -20.02
CA CYS A 855 13.85 -22.47 -19.95
C CYS A 855 12.80 -23.04 -18.99
N LEU A 856 12.44 -24.32 -19.14
CA LEU A 856 11.44 -24.99 -18.31
C LEU A 856 11.90 -25.14 -16.87
N VAL A 857 13.17 -25.50 -16.65
CA VAL A 857 13.69 -25.68 -15.29
C VAL A 857 13.83 -24.34 -14.58
N SER A 858 14.23 -23.26 -15.26
CA SER A 858 14.28 -21.92 -14.64
C SER A 858 12.89 -21.40 -14.27
N VAL A 859 11.88 -21.61 -15.12
CA VAL A 859 10.48 -21.31 -14.78
C VAL A 859 10.03 -22.16 -13.60
N GLY A 860 10.20 -23.48 -13.64
CA GLY A 860 9.76 -24.38 -12.57
C GLY A 860 10.41 -24.05 -11.23
N PHE A 861 11.72 -23.83 -11.22
CA PHE A 861 12.43 -23.45 -10.00
C PHE A 861 12.15 -22.04 -9.52
N SER A 862 11.65 -21.13 -10.37
CA SER A 862 11.14 -19.83 -9.93
C SER A 862 9.95 -20.02 -8.97
N PHE A 863 9.03 -20.94 -9.29
CA PHE A 863 7.90 -21.29 -8.42
C PHE A 863 8.34 -22.05 -7.17
N VAL A 864 9.17 -23.08 -7.33
CA VAL A 864 9.70 -23.87 -6.19
C VAL A 864 10.46 -22.96 -5.22
N SER A 865 11.27 -22.05 -5.76
CA SER A 865 12.02 -21.07 -4.99
C SER A 865 11.08 -20.21 -4.12
N SER A 866 9.96 -19.75 -4.68
CA SER A 866 8.97 -18.96 -3.95
C SER A 866 8.35 -19.76 -2.78
N ILE A 867 8.01 -21.03 -3.00
CA ILE A 867 7.46 -21.93 -1.96
C ILE A 867 8.50 -22.23 -0.87
N VAL A 868 9.72 -22.60 -1.26
CA VAL A 868 10.82 -22.89 -0.32
C VAL A 868 11.11 -21.68 0.57
N MET A 869 11.04 -20.48 0.01
CA MET A 869 11.27 -19.26 0.76
C MET A 869 10.13 -18.97 1.75
N GLU A 870 8.87 -19.25 1.39
CA GLU A 870 7.74 -19.15 2.32
C GLU A 870 7.88 -20.11 3.51
N LEU A 871 8.36 -21.34 3.26
CA LEU A 871 8.58 -22.35 4.29
C LEU A 871 9.79 -22.04 5.18
N THR A 872 10.90 -21.61 4.58
CA THR A 872 12.18 -21.42 5.29
C THR A 872 12.34 -20.04 5.91
N ARG A 873 11.63 -19.03 5.39
CA ARG A 873 11.75 -17.61 5.75
C ARG A 873 13.18 -17.07 5.66
N ARG A 874 14.05 -17.67 4.84
CA ARG A 874 15.50 -17.34 4.71
C ARG A 874 15.94 -17.11 3.26
N TYR A 875 15.59 -15.96 2.69
CA TYR A 875 15.90 -15.63 1.29
C TYR A 875 17.42 -15.52 0.99
N ARG A 876 18.25 -15.06 1.94
CA ARG A 876 19.70 -14.84 1.71
C ARG A 876 20.47 -16.12 1.35
N LEU A 877 20.17 -17.22 2.04
CA LEU A 877 20.82 -18.51 1.77
C LEU A 877 20.44 -19.04 0.40
N GLN A 878 19.17 -18.89 0.04
CA GLN A 878 18.63 -19.31 -1.23
C GLN A 878 19.16 -18.49 -2.42
N LEU A 879 19.32 -17.18 -2.23
CA LEU A 879 19.96 -16.30 -3.20
C LEU A 879 21.43 -16.68 -3.42
N CYS A 880 22.18 -16.91 -2.34
CA CYS A 880 23.58 -17.37 -2.41
C CYS A 880 23.68 -18.71 -3.15
N PHE A 881 22.82 -19.66 -2.79
CA PHE A 881 22.73 -20.96 -3.46
C PHE A 881 22.46 -20.80 -4.97
N GLY A 882 21.48 -19.97 -5.35
CA GLY A 882 21.14 -19.71 -6.75
C GLY A 882 22.32 -19.13 -7.54
N TRP A 883 23.05 -18.17 -6.97
CA TRP A 883 24.22 -17.57 -7.62
C TRP A 883 25.39 -18.53 -7.76
N VAL A 884 25.72 -19.31 -6.71
CA VAL A 884 26.77 -20.34 -6.76
C VAL A 884 26.43 -21.37 -7.84
N LEU A 885 25.18 -21.83 -7.87
CA LEU A 885 24.74 -22.82 -8.85
C LEU A 885 24.83 -22.25 -10.28
N THR A 886 24.37 -21.02 -10.49
CA THR A 886 24.47 -20.34 -11.79
C THR A 886 25.93 -20.22 -12.24
N ALA A 887 26.84 -19.78 -11.38
CA ALA A 887 28.26 -19.60 -11.72
C ALA A 887 28.95 -20.93 -12.04
N VAL A 888 28.73 -21.96 -11.21
CA VAL A 888 29.34 -23.29 -11.40
C VAL A 888 28.85 -23.92 -12.70
N PHE A 889 27.54 -23.97 -12.93
CA PHE A 889 26.99 -24.67 -14.09
C PHE A 889 27.14 -23.87 -15.38
N LEU A 890 27.15 -22.54 -15.35
CA LEU A 890 27.54 -21.73 -16.51
C LEU A 890 29.01 -21.95 -16.87
N GLY A 891 29.88 -22.02 -15.86
CA GLY A 891 31.30 -22.32 -16.03
C GLY A 891 31.55 -23.73 -16.58
N LEU A 892 30.84 -24.74 -16.07
CA LEU A 892 30.91 -26.11 -16.61
C LEU A 892 30.35 -26.18 -18.03
N TRP A 893 29.28 -25.43 -18.32
CA TRP A 893 28.67 -25.41 -19.64
C TRP A 893 29.59 -24.83 -20.73
N SER A 894 30.56 -23.97 -20.37
CA SER A 894 31.59 -23.50 -21.30
C SER A 894 32.48 -24.61 -21.89
N ARG A 895 32.46 -25.81 -21.31
CA ARG A 895 33.17 -27.00 -21.82
C ARG A 895 32.38 -27.80 -22.84
N VAL A 896 31.09 -27.50 -23.03
CA VAL A 896 30.22 -28.24 -23.95
C VAL A 896 30.68 -27.99 -25.38
N GLY A 897 30.97 -29.08 -26.10
CA GLY A 897 31.38 -29.05 -27.49
C GLY A 897 30.78 -30.21 -28.27
N GLU A 898 31.27 -30.44 -29.50
CA GLU A 898 30.73 -31.47 -30.42
C GLU A 898 30.75 -32.89 -29.82
N ASN A 899 31.74 -33.21 -28.98
CA ASN A 899 31.91 -34.54 -28.39
C ASN A 899 31.08 -34.76 -27.11
N THR A 900 30.39 -33.74 -26.61
CA THR A 900 29.61 -33.82 -25.37
C THR A 900 28.34 -34.63 -25.61
N SER A 901 28.04 -35.57 -24.72
CA SER A 901 26.81 -36.36 -24.83
C SER A 901 25.57 -35.50 -24.62
N TRP A 902 24.45 -35.87 -25.25
CA TRP A 902 23.18 -35.14 -25.07
C TRP A 902 22.71 -35.13 -23.61
N ALA A 903 22.95 -36.22 -22.88
CA ALA A 903 22.62 -36.34 -21.46
C ALA A 903 23.40 -35.32 -20.63
N GLU A 904 24.72 -35.23 -20.83
CA GLU A 904 25.57 -34.26 -20.15
C GLU A 904 25.13 -32.81 -20.44
N ASN A 905 24.87 -32.48 -21.71
CA ASN A 905 24.42 -31.15 -22.09
C ASN A 905 23.10 -30.76 -21.42
N TYR A 906 22.08 -31.63 -21.49
CA TYR A 906 20.77 -31.36 -20.88
C TYR A 906 20.83 -31.31 -19.35
N SER A 907 21.66 -32.14 -18.71
CA SER A 907 21.86 -32.08 -17.25
C SER A 907 22.50 -30.76 -16.83
N LEU A 908 23.55 -30.30 -17.52
CA LEU A 908 24.19 -29.02 -17.23
C LEU A 908 23.21 -27.84 -17.42
N GLN A 909 22.42 -27.86 -18.50
CA GLN A 909 21.36 -26.87 -18.73
C GLN A 909 20.28 -26.87 -17.65
N ALA A 910 19.87 -28.05 -17.18
CA ALA A 910 18.87 -28.16 -16.13
C ALA A 910 19.37 -27.52 -14.83
N PHE A 911 20.57 -27.86 -14.37
CA PHE A 911 21.15 -27.26 -13.15
C PHE A 911 21.43 -25.76 -13.30
N LEU A 912 21.84 -25.31 -14.48
CA LEU A 912 21.92 -23.89 -14.78
C LEU A 912 20.55 -23.20 -14.65
N GLY A 913 19.50 -23.85 -15.18
CA GLY A 913 18.11 -23.40 -15.04
C GLY A 913 17.66 -23.28 -13.58
N VAL A 914 18.01 -24.25 -12.72
CA VAL A 914 17.74 -24.20 -11.27
C VAL A 914 18.30 -22.92 -10.65
N GLY A 915 19.55 -22.60 -10.97
CA GLY A 915 20.24 -21.41 -10.45
C GLY A 915 19.58 -20.13 -10.92
N ILE A 916 19.38 -19.99 -12.23
CA ILE A 916 18.77 -18.80 -12.85
C ILE A 916 17.36 -18.56 -12.30
N GLY A 917 16.54 -19.61 -12.23
CA GLY A 917 15.16 -19.52 -11.71
C GLY A 917 15.09 -19.12 -10.25
N THR A 918 15.98 -19.67 -9.43
CA THR A 918 16.06 -19.34 -8.00
C THR A 918 16.50 -17.88 -7.81
N VAL A 919 17.52 -17.42 -8.54
CA VAL A 919 17.97 -16.01 -8.49
C VAL A 919 16.87 -15.06 -8.96
N PHE A 920 16.14 -15.42 -10.03
CA PHE A 920 15.11 -14.58 -10.63
C PHE A 920 14.04 -14.16 -9.61
N THR A 921 13.47 -15.12 -8.88
CA THR A 921 12.43 -14.82 -7.87
C THR A 921 13.01 -14.26 -6.59
N THR A 922 14.11 -14.83 -6.08
CA THR A 922 14.67 -14.40 -4.79
C THR A 922 15.16 -12.95 -4.82
N THR A 923 15.66 -12.47 -5.97
CA THR A 923 16.09 -11.07 -6.13
C THR A 923 14.90 -10.09 -6.02
N ALA A 924 13.72 -10.45 -6.53
CA ALA A 924 12.53 -9.62 -6.38
C ALA A 924 12.11 -9.50 -4.91
N ILE A 925 12.19 -10.58 -4.13
CA ILE A 925 11.90 -10.53 -2.69
C ILE A 925 12.99 -9.82 -1.90
N GLN A 926 14.26 -9.96 -2.26
CA GLN A 926 15.36 -9.20 -1.66
C GLN A 926 15.13 -7.70 -1.81
N LEU A 927 14.73 -7.27 -3.00
CA LEU A 927 14.38 -5.87 -3.28
C LEU A 927 13.23 -5.42 -2.37
N GLN A 928 12.13 -6.18 -2.33
CA GLN A 928 10.97 -5.89 -1.48
C GLN A 928 11.34 -5.78 0.01
N ALA A 929 12.26 -6.62 0.49
CA ALA A 929 12.74 -6.61 1.88
C ALA A 929 13.73 -5.47 2.17
N GLY A 930 14.28 -4.81 1.14
CA GLY A 930 15.21 -3.69 1.27
C GLY A 930 14.56 -2.32 1.18
N VAL A 931 13.27 -2.24 0.83
CA VAL A 931 12.52 -0.98 0.74
C VAL A 931 11.99 -0.59 2.12
N GLU A 932 12.32 0.61 2.57
CA GLU A 932 11.94 1.12 3.91
C GLU A 932 10.56 1.77 3.94
N ARG A 933 10.14 2.40 2.84
CA ARG A 933 8.87 3.12 2.71
C ARG A 933 7.93 2.39 1.78
N VAL A 934 6.68 2.17 2.19
CA VAL A 934 5.67 1.46 1.39
C VAL A 934 5.44 2.13 0.03
N ASP A 935 5.52 3.46 -0.03
CA ASP A 935 5.31 4.25 -1.26
C ASP A 935 6.43 4.07 -2.29
N ASP A 936 7.67 3.78 -1.86
CA ASP A 936 8.81 3.57 -2.76
C ASP A 936 8.84 2.15 -3.38
N MET A 937 7.94 1.25 -2.95
CA MET A 937 7.89 -0.15 -3.40
C MET A 937 7.65 -0.29 -4.91
N GLY A 938 6.75 0.52 -5.48
CA GLY A 938 6.45 0.51 -6.91
C GLY A 938 7.65 0.97 -7.74
N ILE A 939 8.30 2.06 -7.30
CA ILE A 939 9.49 2.62 -7.95
C ILE A 939 10.65 1.62 -7.89
N ALA A 940 10.90 1.02 -6.73
CA ALA A 940 11.94 0.01 -6.57
C ALA A 940 11.72 -1.19 -7.50
N ALA A 941 10.47 -1.69 -7.59
CA ALA A 941 10.13 -2.82 -8.47
C ALA A 941 10.39 -2.48 -9.95
N GLY A 942 10.01 -1.26 -10.39
CA GLY A 942 10.31 -0.75 -11.73
C GLY A 942 11.82 -0.66 -11.98
N LEU A 943 12.59 -0.14 -11.02
CA LEU A 943 14.05 -0.07 -11.11
C LEU A 943 14.71 -1.43 -11.22
N LEU A 944 14.23 -2.45 -10.50
CA LEU A 944 14.76 -3.81 -10.65
C LEU A 944 14.61 -4.34 -12.07
N VAL A 945 13.47 -4.08 -12.71
CA VAL A 945 13.23 -4.47 -14.10
C VAL A 945 14.15 -3.69 -15.05
N VAL A 946 14.26 -2.37 -14.87
CA VAL A 946 15.17 -1.51 -15.66
C VAL A 946 16.62 -1.99 -15.58
N PHE A 947 17.14 -2.24 -14.37
CA PHE A 947 18.51 -2.73 -14.18
C PHE A 947 18.71 -4.12 -14.78
N ARG A 948 17.71 -5.01 -14.67
CA ARG A 948 17.75 -6.34 -15.28
C ARG A 948 17.84 -6.26 -16.80
N LEU A 949 16.99 -5.45 -17.45
CA LEU A 949 17.00 -5.32 -18.91
C LEU A 949 18.19 -4.50 -19.41
N PHE A 950 18.68 -3.54 -18.63
CA PHE A 950 19.96 -2.89 -18.91
C PHE A 950 21.09 -3.91 -18.92
N GLY A 951 21.14 -4.81 -17.94
CA GLY A 951 22.06 -5.95 -17.94
C GLY A 951 21.90 -6.85 -19.17
N ALA A 952 20.66 -7.13 -19.60
CA ALA A 952 20.37 -7.89 -20.81
C ALA A 952 20.96 -7.22 -22.06
N LEU A 953 20.75 -5.92 -22.24
CA LEU A 953 21.30 -5.13 -23.36
C LEU A 953 22.83 -5.18 -23.39
N ILE A 954 23.48 -4.95 -22.24
CA ILE A 954 24.93 -5.00 -22.14
C ILE A 954 25.46 -6.42 -22.40
N GLY A 955 24.82 -7.45 -21.84
CA GLY A 955 25.16 -8.84 -22.09
C GLY A 955 25.10 -9.24 -23.56
N GLN A 956 24.01 -8.86 -24.25
CA GLN A 956 23.88 -9.10 -25.68
C GLN A 956 24.96 -8.37 -26.48
N SER A 957 25.26 -7.12 -26.13
CA SER A 957 26.28 -6.31 -26.82
C SER A 957 27.70 -6.87 -26.61
N ILE A 958 28.03 -7.27 -25.38
CA ILE A 958 29.30 -7.95 -25.07
C ILE A 958 29.39 -9.27 -25.83
N GLY A 959 28.32 -10.07 -25.84
CA GLY A 959 28.28 -11.33 -26.59
C GLY A 959 28.54 -11.14 -28.08
N ALA A 960 27.99 -10.08 -28.69
CA ALA A 960 28.19 -9.78 -30.11
C ALA A 960 29.63 -9.35 -30.40
N ALA A 961 30.23 -8.55 -29.52
CA ALA A 961 31.62 -8.12 -29.60
C ALA A 961 32.58 -9.31 -29.44
N VAL A 962 32.35 -10.14 -28.41
CA VAL A 962 33.15 -11.35 -28.14
C VAL A 962 33.06 -12.32 -29.31
N PHE A 963 31.85 -12.59 -29.80
CA PHE A 963 31.63 -13.42 -30.98
C PHE A 963 32.42 -12.90 -32.17
N SER A 964 32.28 -11.61 -32.51
CA SER A 964 32.96 -11.02 -33.67
C SER A 964 34.49 -11.06 -33.52
N SER A 965 35.00 -10.73 -32.33
CA SER A 965 36.45 -10.74 -32.03
C SER A 965 37.04 -12.14 -32.12
N VAL A 966 36.39 -13.13 -31.50
CA VAL A 966 36.85 -14.53 -31.46
C VAL A 966 36.71 -15.17 -32.84
N PHE A 967 35.59 -14.91 -33.53
CA PHE A 967 35.35 -15.43 -34.87
C PHE A 967 36.41 -14.92 -35.84
N GLN A 968 36.67 -13.61 -35.90
CA GLN A 968 37.70 -13.04 -36.78
C GLN A 968 39.10 -13.58 -36.48
N ARG A 969 39.49 -13.69 -35.20
CA ARG A 969 40.81 -14.26 -34.82
C ARG A 969 40.93 -15.73 -35.21
N SER A 970 39.89 -16.53 -34.94
CA SER A 970 39.84 -17.93 -35.34
C SER A 970 39.90 -18.07 -36.86
N LEU A 971 39.28 -17.14 -37.58
CA LEU A 971 39.29 -17.10 -39.04
C LEU A 971 40.68 -16.83 -39.60
N ALA A 972 41.37 -15.81 -39.08
CA ALA A 972 42.75 -15.48 -39.45
C ALA A 972 43.74 -16.61 -39.11
N ALA A 973 43.55 -17.33 -38.01
CA ALA A 973 44.47 -18.37 -37.55
C ALA A 973 44.30 -19.73 -38.25
N LYS A 974 43.07 -20.14 -38.59
CA LYS A 974 42.77 -21.52 -39.05
C LYS A 974 42.50 -21.66 -40.56
N PHE A 975 42.20 -20.57 -41.26
CA PHE A 975 41.63 -20.62 -42.61
C PHE A 975 42.45 -19.98 -43.72
N ALA A 976 43.75 -19.76 -43.47
CA ALA A 976 44.71 -19.36 -44.52
C ALA A 976 44.79 -20.36 -45.70
N GLU A 977 44.26 -21.58 -45.54
CA GLU A 977 44.32 -22.69 -46.52
C GLU A 977 42.93 -23.28 -46.86
N LEU A 978 41.93 -22.45 -47.19
CA LEU A 978 40.63 -22.94 -47.69
C LEU A 978 40.65 -23.18 -49.22
N PRO A 979 40.03 -24.28 -49.71
CA PRO A 979 39.69 -24.46 -51.12
C PRO A 979 38.76 -23.35 -51.64
N GLU A 980 38.86 -23.02 -52.94
CA GLU A 980 38.10 -21.95 -53.62
C GLU A 980 36.57 -22.09 -53.47
N ALA A 981 36.06 -23.33 -53.35
CA ALA A 981 34.64 -23.61 -53.12
C ALA A 981 34.09 -23.11 -51.76
N LEU A 982 34.96 -22.79 -50.79
CA LEU A 982 34.60 -22.33 -49.44
C LEU A 982 35.03 -20.88 -49.19
N GLU A 983 35.35 -20.13 -50.24
CA GLU A 983 35.81 -18.74 -50.12
C GLU A 983 34.77 -17.82 -49.46
N VAL A 984 33.49 -18.13 -49.63
CA VAL A 984 32.37 -17.42 -48.97
C VAL A 984 32.47 -17.49 -47.43
N LEU A 985 33.08 -18.53 -46.87
CA LEU A 985 33.32 -18.66 -45.42
C LEU A 985 34.46 -17.76 -44.92
N ARG A 986 35.23 -17.11 -45.82
CA ARG A 986 36.29 -16.17 -45.43
C ARG A 986 35.77 -14.80 -45.02
N ASP A 987 34.53 -14.46 -45.37
CA ASP A 987 33.94 -13.17 -45.03
C ASP A 987 33.34 -13.20 -43.61
N PRO A 988 34.00 -12.60 -42.60
CA PRO A 988 33.49 -12.59 -41.24
C PRO A 988 32.17 -11.81 -41.12
N THR A 989 31.88 -10.92 -42.06
CA THR A 989 30.66 -10.13 -42.08
C THR A 989 29.43 -10.95 -42.46
N ARG A 990 29.57 -12.21 -42.89
CA ARG A 990 28.43 -13.08 -43.28
C ARG A 990 28.26 -14.33 -42.41
N ALA A 991 29.06 -14.49 -41.36
CA ALA A 991 29.10 -15.66 -40.50
C ALA A 991 27.71 -16.19 -40.07
N ILE A 992 26.83 -15.30 -39.58
CA ILE A 992 25.52 -15.71 -39.06
C ILE A 992 24.58 -16.20 -40.19
N GLY A 993 24.56 -15.52 -41.34
CA GLY A 993 23.73 -15.90 -42.48
C GLY A 993 24.15 -17.22 -43.15
N LEU A 994 25.37 -17.69 -42.87
CA LEU A 994 25.93 -18.93 -43.40
C LEU A 994 25.59 -20.17 -42.56
N ILE A 995 25.18 -19.99 -41.30
CA ILE A 995 24.83 -21.10 -40.39
C ILE A 995 23.81 -22.07 -41.02
N PRO A 996 22.70 -21.63 -41.67
CA PRO A 996 21.75 -22.56 -42.28
C PRO A 996 22.39 -23.41 -43.38
N SER A 997 23.32 -22.83 -44.15
CA SER A 997 24.02 -23.50 -45.24
C SER A 997 25.02 -24.56 -44.74
N LEU A 998 25.50 -24.46 -43.49
CA LEU A 998 26.35 -25.51 -42.90
C LEU A 998 25.61 -26.85 -42.78
N GLY A 999 24.29 -26.81 -42.56
CA GLY A 999 23.45 -28.02 -42.54
C GLY A 999 23.31 -28.68 -43.92
N ASP A 1000 23.25 -27.87 -44.99
CA ASP A 1000 23.13 -28.31 -46.39
C ASP A 1000 24.43 -28.96 -46.90
N LEU A 1001 25.58 -28.57 -46.35
CA LEU A 1001 26.90 -29.16 -46.63
C LEU A 1001 27.02 -30.63 -46.15
N ASN A 1002 26.02 -31.17 -45.44
CA ASN A 1002 25.92 -32.62 -45.19
C ASN A 1002 25.79 -33.45 -46.49
N LEU A 1003 25.55 -32.82 -47.65
CA LEU A 1003 25.53 -33.48 -48.96
C LEU A 1003 26.91 -33.63 -49.62
N LEU A 1004 27.98 -33.12 -48.98
CA LEU A 1004 29.36 -33.22 -49.48
C LEU A 1004 30.15 -34.39 -48.86
N ASP A 1005 31.18 -34.81 -49.60
CA ASP A 1005 32.05 -35.96 -49.33
C ASP A 1005 32.62 -36.00 -47.89
N GLY A 1006 32.86 -37.21 -47.36
CA GLY A 1006 33.12 -37.45 -45.93
C GLY A 1006 34.34 -36.72 -45.36
N ASP A 1007 35.37 -36.50 -46.17
CA ASP A 1007 36.59 -35.79 -45.79
C ASP A 1007 36.42 -34.27 -45.78
N MET A 1008 35.61 -33.71 -46.69
CA MET A 1008 35.28 -32.29 -46.71
C MET A 1008 34.43 -31.92 -45.50
N ARG A 1009 33.52 -32.81 -45.09
CA ARG A 1009 32.75 -32.68 -43.86
C ARG A 1009 33.64 -32.65 -42.62
N LYS A 1010 34.65 -33.53 -42.52
CA LYS A 1010 35.64 -33.50 -41.42
C LYS A 1010 36.47 -32.22 -41.42
N LEU A 1011 36.90 -31.75 -42.60
CA LEU A 1011 37.71 -30.53 -42.74
C LEU A 1011 36.92 -29.27 -42.36
N ILE A 1012 35.67 -29.17 -42.81
CA ILE A 1012 34.74 -28.08 -42.46
C ILE A 1012 34.42 -28.14 -40.96
N LYS A 1013 34.18 -29.33 -40.39
CA LYS A 1013 34.00 -29.50 -38.94
C LYS A 1013 35.22 -29.09 -38.12
N GLN A 1014 36.43 -29.50 -38.52
CA GLN A 1014 37.67 -29.18 -37.82
C GLN A 1014 38.10 -27.71 -37.94
N LYS A 1015 37.86 -27.07 -39.10
CA LYS A 1015 38.33 -25.70 -39.37
C LYS A 1015 37.23 -24.64 -39.17
N VAL A 1016 35.96 -24.92 -39.52
CA VAL A 1016 34.81 -23.97 -39.47
C VAL A 1016 33.97 -24.08 -38.22
N ILE A 1017 33.77 -25.28 -37.68
CA ILE A 1017 32.91 -25.50 -36.52
C ILE A 1017 33.71 -25.41 -35.22
N VAL A 1018 34.42 -24.30 -35.05
CA VAL A 1018 34.82 -23.79 -33.74
C VAL A 1018 34.17 -22.43 -33.60
N PHE A 1019 32.83 -22.47 -33.56
CA PHE A 1019 31.95 -21.36 -33.18
C PHE A 1019 31.87 -21.25 -31.67
#